data_AF-A0A3B8Q822-F1
#
_entry.id   AF-A0A3B8Q822-F1
#
_cell.length_a   1.000
_cell.length_b   1.000
_cell.length_c   1.000
_cell.angle_alpha   90.00
_cell.angle_beta   90.00
_cell.angle_gamma   90.00
#
_symmetry.space_group_name_H-M   'P 1'
#
loop_
_entity.id
_entity.type
_entity.pdbx_description
1 polymer ?
#
loop_
_entity_poly.entity_id
_entity_poly.type
_entity_poly.pdbx_seq_one_letter_code
_entity_poly.pdbx_strand_id
1 'polypeptide(L)'
;MSIASLNNGHLLVGGRRHQMVEFDPSQRGAPRAYPLRHPGAFVTGSSSGTLYSAAPQIGHLSRQSGTSQTTFINPFSRVPERMGDVSQAIAARDGALWIVAQHGILRLRGLPDGASVSEILMSELAPGVSTRFLDDLPSGLALLGLVEAADGAIWIGSRGRGLFCIREDVVEHHPDPNLLPLSEYSCVPLGFSDDGLLWLGSETGLGVFQKGRFQWLRTTNGLPESVVSAATEAAGHVWLAGHRGLHVFPRTQLDDVLAGRRTSVQALSLGVSDGLPSGCRLQYQPAMTRSADGQLWLATPRGLFSFDPAEVLRTLRPPPVTLDSLVANGRAISLADTAAHPVLAPGEGRVVEFNFSSLSHRSPERVTFHYRLNGPGGAVESQTAQSHVVLTHLAPGLHSFVVQARSGNGLVSDPGARIEFEVRPRFYERSLFIVAVALGGLGLVAGFVTVRVRRVRREAALAQEIRVNAERHRIAQDMHDDLGAGLVRLAWLTGRSGEGDRSAAERPTGAWPDLVAQELLRSLDETVWAVNPAKDRLDSAVNYLESWMRRFFAQTPVAVDLDLPARVPATPVSAEWRHHLFLFVKEASSNVLKHSRATQVKLELRLKDTSPELELELSDNGTGFSTELAAKPGGNGLGNLRRRATELGGTLEITSRPEAGTTVRLEVSISGRASR
;
A
#
# COMPACT_ATOMS: atom_id res chain seq x y z
N MET A 1 -9.84 -20.82 56.72
CA MET A 1 -8.96 -21.80 57.38
C MET A 1 -7.66 -21.06 57.53
N SER A 2 -7.08 -21.10 58.72
CA SER A 2 -5.81 -20.46 59.02
C SER A 2 -4.75 -21.52 59.26
N ILE A 3 -3.50 -21.15 59.01
CA ILE A 3 -2.34 -21.97 59.28
C ILE A 3 -1.28 -21.12 59.97
N ALA A 4 -0.66 -21.68 61.02
CA ALA A 4 0.46 -21.07 61.71
C ALA A 4 1.57 -22.11 61.88
N SER A 5 2.81 -21.68 61.66
CA SER A 5 4.00 -22.47 61.97
C SER A 5 4.38 -22.25 63.44
N LEU A 6 4.63 -23.34 64.16
CA LEU A 6 5.03 -23.33 65.56
C LEU A 6 6.55 -23.45 65.69
N ASN A 7 7.11 -22.95 66.79
CA ASN A 7 8.56 -22.97 67.02
C ASN A 7 9.17 -24.38 67.11
N ASN A 8 8.37 -25.39 67.43
CA ASN A 8 8.77 -26.79 67.43
C ASN A 8 8.74 -27.43 66.03
N GLY A 9 8.45 -26.67 64.97
CA GLY A 9 8.35 -27.14 63.59
C GLY A 9 6.99 -27.75 63.23
N HIS A 10 6.08 -27.91 64.19
CA HIS A 10 4.72 -28.37 63.92
C HIS A 10 3.89 -27.26 63.25
N LEU A 11 2.81 -27.67 62.59
CA LEU A 11 1.83 -26.78 61.99
C LEU A 11 0.53 -26.82 62.79
N LEU A 12 -0.03 -25.64 63.07
CA LEU A 12 -1.30 -25.46 63.72
C LEU A 12 -2.33 -24.96 62.71
N VAL A 13 -3.50 -25.60 62.69
CA VAL A 13 -4.55 -25.34 61.71
C VAL A 13 -5.85 -25.00 62.41
N GLY A 14 -6.42 -23.86 62.00
CA GLY A 14 -7.72 -23.36 62.44
C GLY A 14 -8.73 -23.36 61.31
N GLY A 15 -10.02 -23.48 61.64
CA GLY A 15 -11.06 -23.51 60.62
C GLY A 15 -12.47 -23.33 61.17
N ARG A 16 -13.46 -23.70 60.34
CA ARG A 16 -14.88 -23.62 60.71
C ARG A 16 -15.36 -24.76 61.63
N ARG A 17 -14.48 -25.70 61.95
CA ARG A 17 -14.79 -26.78 62.89
C ARG A 17 -14.53 -26.30 64.31
N HIS A 18 -15.23 -26.92 65.25
CA HIS A 18 -15.04 -26.74 66.70
C HIS A 18 -13.77 -27.45 67.20
N GLN A 19 -12.67 -27.32 66.47
CA GLN A 19 -11.38 -27.89 66.83
C GLN A 19 -10.24 -27.13 66.16
N MET A 20 -9.09 -27.04 66.84
CA MET A 20 -7.80 -26.73 66.21
C MET A 20 -6.99 -28.03 66.06
N VAL A 21 -6.16 -28.11 65.04
CA VAL A 21 -5.39 -29.32 64.75
C VAL A 21 -3.91 -28.99 64.67
N GLU A 22 -3.11 -29.62 65.52
CA GLU A 22 -1.64 -29.58 65.48
C GLU A 22 -1.12 -30.86 64.84
N PHE A 23 -0.17 -30.73 63.90
CA PHE A 23 0.49 -31.89 63.33
C PHE A 23 1.94 -31.59 62.95
N ASP A 24 2.78 -32.62 62.97
CA ASP A 24 4.16 -32.54 62.51
C ASP A 24 4.18 -32.73 60.99
N PRO A 25 4.66 -31.76 60.18
CA PRO A 25 4.75 -31.94 58.74
C PRO A 25 5.80 -33.00 58.33
N SER A 26 6.81 -33.26 59.18
CA SER A 26 7.91 -34.19 58.89
C SER A 26 7.56 -35.65 59.21
N GLN A 27 6.60 -35.88 60.11
CA GLN A 27 6.15 -37.21 60.50
C GLN A 27 4.70 -37.42 60.12
N ARG A 28 4.38 -38.51 59.39
CA ARG A 28 3.00 -38.94 59.11
C ARG A 28 2.28 -39.52 60.35
N GLY A 29 2.56 -38.99 61.53
CA GLY A 29 1.86 -39.32 62.76
C GLY A 29 0.42 -38.84 62.73
N ALA A 30 -0.42 -39.39 63.59
CA ALA A 30 -1.80 -38.93 63.72
C ALA A 30 -1.82 -37.47 64.22
N PRO A 31 -2.59 -36.58 63.58
CA PRO A 31 -2.69 -35.19 64.01
C PRO A 31 -3.36 -35.11 65.40
N ARG A 32 -2.91 -34.16 66.23
CA ARG A 32 -3.50 -33.87 67.54
C ARG A 32 -4.62 -32.86 67.36
N ALA A 33 -5.84 -33.25 67.71
CA ALA A 33 -7.01 -32.37 67.67
C ALA A 33 -7.34 -31.85 69.07
N TYR A 34 -7.54 -30.54 69.18
CA TYR A 34 -7.94 -29.88 70.42
C TYR A 34 -9.34 -29.30 70.24
N PRO A 35 -10.33 -29.72 71.04
CA PRO A 35 -11.71 -29.25 70.91
C PRO A 35 -11.83 -27.77 71.29
N LEU A 36 -12.70 -27.06 70.56
CA LEU A 36 -12.99 -25.64 70.75
C LEU A 36 -14.48 -25.44 71.03
N ARG A 37 -14.80 -24.47 71.89
CA ARG A 37 -16.19 -24.09 72.16
C ARG A 37 -16.87 -23.43 70.97
N HIS A 38 -16.12 -22.63 70.21
CA HIS A 38 -16.57 -21.97 68.99
C HIS A 38 -15.63 -22.30 67.83
N PRO A 39 -16.08 -22.17 66.57
CA PRO A 39 -15.20 -22.31 65.42
C PRO A 39 -14.02 -21.34 65.51
N GLY A 40 -12.81 -21.90 65.67
CA GLY A 40 -11.58 -21.13 65.79
C GLY A 40 -11.02 -20.80 64.43
N ALA A 41 -11.37 -19.63 63.90
CA ALA A 41 -10.95 -19.24 62.56
C ALA A 41 -9.48 -18.84 62.50
N PHE A 42 -8.91 -18.33 63.60
CA PHE A 42 -7.55 -17.82 63.67
C PHE A 42 -6.75 -18.59 64.71
N VAL A 43 -5.56 -19.06 64.35
CA VAL A 43 -4.69 -19.82 65.25
C VAL A 43 -3.29 -19.24 65.30
N THR A 44 -2.63 -19.37 66.45
CA THR A 44 -1.24 -18.96 66.67
C THR A 44 -0.66 -19.73 67.86
N GLY A 45 0.66 -19.91 67.91
CA GLY A 45 1.34 -20.49 69.07
C GLY A 45 2.38 -19.54 69.65
N SER A 46 2.55 -19.57 70.97
CA SER A 46 3.62 -18.84 71.65
C SER A 46 4.93 -19.59 71.60
N SER A 47 6.02 -18.88 71.89
CA SER A 47 7.34 -19.46 72.11
C SER A 47 7.41 -20.47 73.26
N SER A 48 6.52 -20.34 74.25
CA SER A 48 6.37 -21.28 75.36
C SER A 48 5.58 -22.55 75.02
N GLY A 49 5.12 -22.72 73.77
CA GLY A 49 4.32 -23.87 73.34
C GLY A 49 2.84 -23.79 73.73
N THR A 50 2.35 -22.63 74.14
CA THR A 50 0.91 -22.41 74.36
C THR A 50 0.23 -22.12 73.02
N LEU A 51 -0.85 -22.82 72.73
CA LEU A 51 -1.64 -22.61 71.51
C LEU A 51 -2.82 -21.70 71.80
N TYR A 52 -3.11 -20.81 70.87
CA TYR A 52 -4.22 -19.87 70.94
C TYR A 52 -5.09 -20.00 69.71
N SER A 53 -6.40 -19.85 69.91
CA SER A 53 -7.38 -19.79 68.84
C SER A 53 -8.42 -18.72 69.11
N ALA A 54 -8.72 -17.90 68.11
CA ALA A 54 -9.71 -16.83 68.21
C ALA A 54 -10.88 -17.04 67.25
N ALA A 55 -12.10 -16.83 67.74
CA ALA A 55 -13.33 -16.87 66.95
C ALA A 55 -13.68 -15.46 66.43
N PRO A 56 -13.95 -15.28 65.12
CA PRO A 56 -14.16 -13.95 64.52
C PRO A 56 -15.33 -13.16 65.12
N GLN A 57 -16.47 -13.81 65.31
CA GLN A 57 -17.76 -13.15 65.57
C GLN A 57 -18.09 -12.94 67.06
N ILE A 58 -17.26 -13.47 67.96
CA ILE A 58 -17.64 -13.54 69.38
C ILE A 58 -16.49 -13.13 70.31
N GLY A 59 -15.34 -12.72 69.74
CA GLY A 59 -14.18 -12.32 70.55
C GLY A 59 -13.64 -13.42 71.46
N HIS A 60 -14.05 -14.67 71.23
CA HIS A 60 -13.74 -15.76 72.12
C HIS A 60 -12.35 -16.31 71.83
N LEU A 61 -11.51 -16.34 72.87
CA LEU A 61 -10.17 -16.86 72.82
C LEU A 61 -10.13 -18.22 73.52
N SER A 62 -9.60 -19.22 72.85
CA SER A 62 -9.28 -20.52 73.44
C SER A 62 -7.78 -20.63 73.59
N ARG A 63 -7.32 -21.02 74.77
CA ARG A 63 -5.92 -21.26 75.10
C ARG A 63 -5.74 -22.74 75.42
N GLN A 64 -4.72 -23.35 74.85
CA GLN A 64 -4.30 -24.71 75.18
C GLN A 64 -2.86 -24.68 75.69
N SER A 65 -2.65 -25.16 76.91
CA SER A 65 -1.33 -25.35 77.50
C SER A 65 -1.15 -26.83 77.83
N GLY A 66 -0.23 -27.52 77.15
CA GLY A 66 -0.02 -28.97 77.32
C GLY A 66 -1.19 -29.83 76.80
N THR A 67 -1.36 -31.03 77.35
CA THR A 67 -2.27 -32.06 76.81
C THR A 67 -3.67 -32.07 77.39
N SER A 68 -3.94 -31.34 78.48
CA SER A 68 -5.01 -31.77 79.39
C SER A 68 -6.27 -30.90 79.43
N GLN A 69 -6.27 -29.62 79.00
CA GLN A 69 -7.53 -28.85 78.92
C GLN A 69 -7.43 -27.55 78.10
N THR A 70 -8.44 -27.30 77.26
CA THR A 70 -8.64 -26.01 76.56
C THR A 70 -9.30 -25.02 77.51
N THR A 71 -8.57 -23.99 77.95
CA THR A 71 -9.12 -22.90 78.75
C THR A 71 -9.78 -21.87 77.86
N PHE A 72 -10.97 -21.43 78.24
CA PHE A 72 -11.72 -20.42 77.51
C PHE A 72 -11.58 -19.06 78.17
N ILE A 73 -11.20 -18.06 77.38
CA ILE A 73 -10.95 -16.70 77.82
C ILE A 73 -11.87 -15.79 77.00
N ASN A 74 -12.67 -14.98 77.69
CA ASN A 74 -13.37 -13.86 77.05
C ASN A 74 -12.61 -12.57 77.39
N PRO A 75 -11.59 -12.19 76.60
CA PRO A 75 -10.82 -10.98 76.85
C PRO A 75 -11.67 -9.72 76.72
N PHE A 76 -12.78 -9.78 75.98
CA PHE A 76 -13.71 -8.68 75.77
C PHE A 76 -14.73 -8.49 76.90
N SER A 77 -14.78 -9.38 77.90
CA SER A 77 -15.66 -9.22 79.06
C SER A 77 -15.43 -7.92 79.84
N ARG A 78 -14.25 -7.32 79.70
CA ARG A 78 -13.84 -6.05 80.31
C ARG A 78 -13.67 -4.91 79.30
N VAL A 79 -14.11 -5.11 78.06
CA VAL A 79 -13.90 -4.16 76.96
C VAL A 79 -15.25 -3.72 76.39
N PRO A 80 -15.43 -2.46 75.95
CA PRO A 80 -16.71 -2.00 75.41
C PRO A 80 -17.17 -2.83 74.20
N GLU A 81 -18.49 -2.99 74.02
CA GLU A 81 -19.13 -3.72 72.90
C GLU A 81 -18.71 -3.24 71.49
N ARG A 82 -17.95 -2.15 71.39
CA ARG A 82 -17.60 -1.45 70.14
C ARG A 82 -16.39 -2.00 69.39
N MET A 83 -15.65 -2.99 69.90
CA MET A 83 -14.41 -3.42 69.22
C MET A 83 -14.64 -4.14 67.88
N GLY A 84 -15.86 -4.64 67.63
CA GLY A 84 -16.22 -5.36 66.43
C GLY A 84 -15.61 -6.76 66.34
N ASP A 85 -15.64 -7.34 65.14
CA ASP A 85 -15.16 -8.70 64.91
C ASP A 85 -13.62 -8.78 65.03
N VAL A 86 -13.13 -9.89 65.58
CA VAL A 86 -11.70 -10.20 65.58
C VAL A 86 -11.28 -10.46 64.14
N SER A 87 -10.24 -9.76 63.69
CA SER A 87 -9.68 -9.92 62.35
C SER A 87 -8.43 -10.80 62.37
N GLN A 88 -7.58 -10.71 63.40
CA GLN A 88 -6.41 -11.58 63.56
C GLN A 88 -5.93 -11.63 65.02
N ALA A 89 -5.26 -12.73 65.40
CA ALA A 89 -4.46 -12.80 66.62
C ALA A 89 -3.08 -13.43 66.35
N ILE A 90 -2.04 -12.93 67.02
CA ILE A 90 -0.71 -13.56 67.08
C ILE A 90 -0.20 -13.60 68.50
N ALA A 91 0.54 -14.65 68.85
CA ALA A 91 1.35 -14.69 70.06
C ALA A 91 2.75 -14.18 69.70
N ALA A 92 3.11 -13.00 70.21
CA ALA A 92 4.39 -12.36 69.93
C ALA A 92 5.52 -12.98 70.76
N ARG A 93 6.77 -12.70 70.37
CA ARG A 93 7.99 -13.22 71.03
C ARG A 93 8.15 -12.70 72.45
N ASP A 94 7.59 -11.53 72.74
CA ASP A 94 7.54 -10.95 74.09
C ASP A 94 6.61 -11.71 75.06
N GLY A 95 5.93 -12.76 74.58
CA GLY A 95 5.00 -13.57 75.35
C GLY A 95 3.61 -12.94 75.48
N ALA A 96 3.37 -11.77 74.88
CA ALA A 96 2.06 -11.16 74.82
C ALA A 96 1.23 -11.74 73.66
N LEU A 97 -0.07 -11.84 73.87
CA LEU A 97 -1.01 -12.12 72.79
C LEU A 97 -1.57 -10.81 72.24
N TRP A 98 -1.32 -10.56 70.96
CA TRP A 98 -1.85 -9.41 70.23
C TRP A 98 -3.08 -9.82 69.44
N ILE A 99 -4.17 -9.06 69.56
CA ILE A 99 -5.43 -9.31 68.86
C ILE A 99 -5.85 -8.03 68.17
N VAL A 100 -5.98 -8.06 66.84
CA VAL A 100 -6.61 -6.99 66.07
C VAL A 100 -8.08 -7.30 65.88
N ALA A 101 -8.90 -6.35 66.27
CA ALA A 101 -10.33 -6.30 65.99
C ALA A 101 -10.63 -5.12 65.06
N GLN A 102 -11.83 -5.12 64.47
CA GLN A 102 -12.21 -4.14 63.45
C GLN A 102 -11.97 -2.69 63.89
N HIS A 103 -12.20 -2.35 65.16
CA HIS A 103 -12.09 -0.98 65.69
C HIS A 103 -11.02 -0.83 66.79
N GLY A 104 -10.06 -1.74 66.90
CA GLY A 104 -9.01 -1.62 67.92
C GLY A 104 -8.04 -2.80 68.00
N ILE A 105 -7.09 -2.69 68.92
CA ILE A 105 -6.10 -3.73 69.16
C ILE A 105 -6.05 -4.07 70.66
N LEU A 106 -5.75 -5.32 70.99
CA LEU A 106 -5.58 -5.77 72.37
C LEU A 106 -4.21 -6.37 72.53
N ARG A 107 -3.56 -6.06 73.66
CA ARG A 107 -2.32 -6.71 74.09
C ARG A 107 -2.54 -7.36 75.45
N LEU A 108 -2.49 -8.68 75.48
CA LEU A 108 -2.68 -9.46 76.71
C LEU A 108 -1.33 -10.01 77.19
N ARG A 109 -0.87 -9.57 78.37
CA ARG A 109 0.32 -10.10 79.07
C ARG A 109 -0.10 -10.96 80.28
N GLY A 110 0.78 -11.85 80.73
CA GLY A 110 0.60 -12.57 82.00
C GLY A 110 -0.48 -13.66 81.98
N LEU A 111 -0.50 -14.51 80.94
CA LEU A 111 -1.50 -15.57 80.75
C LEU A 111 -1.38 -16.89 81.57
N PRO A 112 -0.64 -17.09 82.70
CA PRO A 112 -0.57 -18.42 83.33
C PRO A 112 -1.89 -18.95 83.93
N ASP A 113 -2.57 -18.27 84.85
CA ASP A 113 -3.74 -18.83 85.59
C ASP A 113 -4.81 -17.80 86.00
N GLY A 114 -4.73 -16.60 85.44
CA GLY A 114 -5.68 -15.52 85.67
C GLY A 114 -5.37 -14.42 84.68
N ALA A 115 -6.09 -14.38 83.57
CA ALA A 115 -5.88 -13.35 82.55
C ALA A 115 -6.24 -11.98 83.14
N SER A 116 -5.25 -11.25 83.65
CA SER A 116 -5.37 -9.80 83.76
C SER A 116 -5.22 -9.25 82.35
N VAL A 117 -6.29 -8.69 81.78
CA VAL A 117 -6.16 -7.79 80.63
C VAL A 117 -5.22 -6.68 81.10
N SER A 118 -3.96 -6.74 80.68
CA SER A 118 -2.94 -5.82 81.17
C SER A 118 -3.12 -4.45 80.55
N GLU A 119 -3.41 -4.38 79.24
CA GLU A 119 -3.58 -3.12 78.51
C GLU A 119 -4.60 -3.30 77.36
N ILE A 120 -5.67 -2.50 77.37
CA ILE A 120 -6.62 -2.37 76.26
C ILE A 120 -6.16 -1.20 75.41
N LEU A 121 -5.92 -1.48 74.14
CA LEU A 121 -5.45 -0.53 73.16
C LEU A 121 -6.63 -0.19 72.23
N MET A 122 -7.54 0.67 72.69
CA MET A 122 -8.73 1.11 71.93
C MET A 122 -8.44 2.24 70.94
N SER A 123 -8.98 2.18 69.71
CA SER A 123 -8.91 3.31 68.75
C SER A 123 -10.00 4.38 68.93
N GLU A 124 -10.95 4.19 69.85
CA GLU A 124 -11.96 5.19 70.22
C GLU A 124 -12.45 4.94 71.65
N LEU A 125 -12.29 5.93 72.54
CA LEU A 125 -12.91 5.96 73.86
C LEU A 125 -13.97 7.06 73.93
N ALA A 126 -15.04 6.75 74.66
CA ALA A 126 -15.94 7.76 75.21
C ALA A 126 -15.15 8.79 76.05
N PRO A 127 -15.69 10.01 76.26
CA PRO A 127 -14.98 11.05 76.98
C PRO A 127 -14.67 10.61 78.43
N GLY A 128 -13.39 10.60 78.82
CA GLY A 128 -13.00 10.56 80.24
C GLY A 128 -12.22 9.35 80.77
N VAL A 129 -11.69 8.45 79.94
CA VAL A 129 -10.75 7.39 80.39
C VAL A 129 -9.42 7.57 79.68
N SER A 130 -8.35 7.88 80.41
CA SER A 130 -7.02 8.05 79.81
C SER A 130 -6.32 6.70 79.63
N THR A 131 -6.04 6.32 78.39
CA THR A 131 -4.99 5.35 78.04
C THR A 131 -4.07 6.00 77.02
N ARG A 132 -2.79 6.17 77.36
CA ARG A 132 -1.76 7.01 76.70
C ARG A 132 -1.38 6.68 75.24
N PHE A 133 -2.01 5.71 74.59
CA PHE A 133 -1.33 4.93 73.54
C PHE A 133 -1.98 5.01 72.15
N LEU A 134 -3.24 5.46 72.04
CA LEU A 134 -4.02 5.38 70.78
C LEU A 134 -4.92 6.58 70.48
N ASP A 135 -4.80 7.67 71.22
CA ASP A 135 -5.47 8.93 70.87
C ASP A 135 -5.02 9.46 69.48
N ASP A 136 -3.90 8.96 68.95
CA ASP A 136 -3.38 9.26 67.62
C ASP A 136 -4.01 8.43 66.49
N LEU A 137 -4.79 7.37 66.80
CA LEU A 137 -5.50 6.62 65.76
C LEU A 137 -6.80 7.35 65.39
N PRO A 138 -6.98 7.77 64.13
CA PRO A 138 -8.15 8.53 63.74
C PRO A 138 -9.43 7.69 63.76
N SER A 139 -10.56 8.32 64.07
CA SER A 139 -11.89 7.70 64.09
C SER A 139 -12.27 7.01 62.76
N GLY A 140 -12.98 5.88 62.85
CA GLY A 140 -13.42 5.07 61.71
C GLY A 140 -12.35 4.18 61.05
N LEU A 141 -11.25 3.89 61.74
CA LEU A 141 -10.18 3.02 61.25
C LEU A 141 -10.60 1.54 61.26
N ALA A 142 -10.56 0.88 60.10
CA ALA A 142 -10.71 -0.58 60.02
C ALA A 142 -9.33 -1.26 59.99
N LEU A 143 -8.92 -1.83 61.12
CA LEU A 143 -7.71 -2.64 61.21
C LEU A 143 -7.96 -4.04 60.66
N LEU A 144 -7.01 -4.58 59.92
CA LEU A 144 -7.20 -5.80 59.15
C LEU A 144 -6.34 -6.94 59.69
N GLY A 145 -5.02 -6.83 59.51
CA GLY A 145 -4.08 -7.88 59.92
C GLY A 145 -2.86 -7.30 60.60
N LEU A 146 -2.05 -8.17 61.18
CA LEU A 146 -0.85 -7.84 61.91
C LEU A 146 0.25 -8.90 61.71
N VAL A 147 1.49 -8.48 61.80
CA VAL A 147 2.68 -9.34 61.78
C VAL A 147 3.75 -8.79 62.71
N GLU A 148 4.52 -9.68 63.33
CA GLU A 148 5.68 -9.31 64.15
C GLU A 148 6.96 -9.35 63.30
N ALA A 149 7.75 -8.27 63.36
CA ALA A 149 9.07 -8.20 62.75
C ALA A 149 10.14 -8.87 63.63
N ALA A 150 11.31 -9.17 63.06
CA ALA A 150 12.40 -9.84 63.78
C ALA A 150 12.94 -9.01 64.97
N ASP A 151 12.79 -7.69 64.92
CA ASP A 151 13.16 -6.75 66.00
C ASP A 151 12.05 -6.58 67.06
N GLY A 152 10.96 -7.33 66.97
CA GLY A 152 9.82 -7.28 67.88
C GLY A 152 8.79 -6.19 67.57
N ALA A 153 8.98 -5.41 66.48
CA ALA A 153 8.00 -4.42 66.07
C ALA A 153 6.72 -5.08 65.53
N ILE A 154 5.55 -4.60 65.95
CA ILE A 154 4.26 -5.09 65.46
C ILE A 154 3.78 -4.20 64.32
N TRP A 155 3.68 -4.76 63.13
CA TRP A 155 3.17 -4.09 61.95
C TRP A 155 1.70 -4.42 61.75
N ILE A 156 0.87 -3.39 61.60
CA ILE A 156 -0.58 -3.51 61.53
C ILE A 156 -1.06 -2.86 60.23
N GLY A 157 -1.89 -3.60 59.51
CA GLY A 157 -2.55 -3.17 58.29
C GLY A 157 -3.90 -2.52 58.55
N SER A 158 -4.23 -1.52 57.74
CA SER A 158 -5.53 -0.85 57.78
C SER A 158 -6.20 -0.79 56.41
N ARG A 159 -7.51 -0.57 56.39
CA ARG A 159 -8.23 -0.18 55.18
C ARG A 159 -8.10 1.33 54.95
N GLY A 160 -7.56 1.72 53.79
CA GLY A 160 -7.50 3.10 53.33
C GLY A 160 -6.45 4.02 53.99
N ARG A 161 -5.74 3.59 55.04
CA ARG A 161 -4.77 4.45 55.75
C ARG A 161 -3.33 3.95 55.77
N GLY A 162 -3.01 2.85 55.10
CA GLY A 162 -1.64 2.30 55.05
C GLY A 162 -1.31 1.44 56.27
N LEU A 163 -0.12 1.64 56.85
CA LEU A 163 0.43 0.80 57.91
C LEU A 163 0.62 1.57 59.22
N PHE A 164 0.51 0.84 60.33
CA PHE A 164 0.92 1.29 61.65
C PHE A 164 2.01 0.36 62.18
N CYS A 165 3.07 0.91 62.75
CA CYS A 165 4.14 0.16 63.38
C CYS A 165 4.16 0.46 64.88
N ILE A 166 4.15 -0.57 65.73
CA ILE A 166 4.26 -0.42 67.17
C ILE A 166 5.63 -0.93 67.61
N ARG A 167 6.43 -0.05 68.22
CA ARG A 167 7.76 -0.35 68.78
C ARG A 167 7.85 0.22 70.19
N GLU A 168 8.15 -0.63 71.18
CA GLU A 168 8.36 -0.18 72.57
C GLU A 168 7.32 0.85 73.04
N ASP A 169 6.06 0.59 72.69
CA ASP A 169 4.89 1.39 73.04
C ASP A 169 4.70 2.72 72.27
N VAL A 170 5.51 2.98 71.25
CA VAL A 170 5.34 4.07 70.27
C VAL A 170 4.62 3.57 69.02
N VAL A 171 3.62 4.32 68.57
CA VAL A 171 2.89 4.04 67.31
C VAL A 171 3.37 4.99 66.22
N GLU A 172 3.94 4.43 65.15
CA GLU A 172 4.33 5.16 63.95
C GLU A 172 3.31 4.90 62.84
N HIS A 173 2.76 5.97 62.26
CA HIS A 173 1.86 5.87 61.11
C HIS A 173 2.65 6.04 59.81
N HIS A 174 2.51 5.06 58.91
CA HIS A 174 3.04 5.10 57.56
C HIS A 174 1.87 5.21 56.56
N PRO A 175 1.48 6.43 56.17
CA PRO A 175 0.43 6.63 55.18
C PRO A 175 0.89 6.13 53.81
N ASP A 176 0.03 5.40 53.12
CA ASP A 176 0.28 5.00 51.74
C ASP A 176 -0.40 5.97 50.76
N PRO A 177 0.34 6.88 50.11
CA PRO A 177 -0.24 7.86 49.20
C PRO A 177 -0.96 7.22 47.99
N ASN A 178 -0.65 5.96 47.66
CA ASN A 178 -1.30 5.24 46.58
C ASN A 178 -2.67 4.66 46.98
N LEU A 179 -2.98 4.62 48.28
CA LEU A 179 -4.25 4.15 48.82
C LEU A 179 -5.07 5.28 49.47
N LEU A 180 -4.47 6.43 49.79
CA LEU A 180 -5.17 7.60 50.35
C LEU A 180 -6.36 8.12 49.51
N PRO A 181 -6.37 8.09 48.16
CA PRO A 181 -7.53 8.52 47.37
C PRO A 181 -8.68 7.51 47.36
N LEU A 182 -8.45 6.28 47.84
CA LEU A 182 -9.33 5.11 47.65
C LEU A 182 -9.54 4.43 49.01
N SER A 183 -10.47 5.00 49.80
CA SER A 183 -10.81 4.61 51.17
C SER A 183 -11.28 3.15 51.36
N GLU A 184 -11.40 2.38 50.28
CA GLU A 184 -11.91 1.01 50.28
C GLU A 184 -10.81 -0.06 50.28
N TYR A 185 -9.58 0.28 49.90
CA TYR A 185 -8.55 -0.74 49.68
C TYR A 185 -7.86 -1.20 50.97
N SER A 186 -7.73 -2.53 51.08
CA SER A 186 -7.07 -3.22 52.17
C SER A 186 -5.55 -3.19 52.01
N CYS A 187 -4.85 -2.92 53.10
CA CYS A 187 -3.43 -3.17 53.27
C CYS A 187 -3.29 -4.20 54.39
N VAL A 188 -3.02 -5.46 54.06
CA VAL A 188 -2.89 -6.56 55.04
C VAL A 188 -1.44 -7.02 55.08
N PRO A 189 -0.73 -6.92 56.21
CA PRO A 189 0.61 -7.47 56.31
C PRO A 189 0.59 -8.99 56.21
N LEU A 190 1.34 -9.55 55.27
CA LEU A 190 1.38 -11.00 54.98
C LEU A 190 2.60 -11.70 55.57
N GLY A 191 3.66 -10.95 55.88
CA GLY A 191 4.94 -11.52 56.30
C GLY A 191 6.12 -10.64 55.90
N PHE A 192 7.31 -11.07 56.29
CA PHE A 192 8.57 -10.48 55.83
C PHE A 192 9.27 -11.42 54.85
N SER A 193 9.97 -10.85 53.87
CA SER A 193 10.97 -11.58 53.10
C SER A 193 12.21 -11.88 53.94
N ASP A 194 13.09 -12.75 53.43
CA ASP A 194 14.33 -13.11 54.13
C ASP A 194 15.29 -11.90 54.26
N ASP A 195 15.17 -10.88 53.41
CA ASP A 195 15.90 -9.59 53.45
C ASP A 195 15.12 -8.44 54.14
N GLY A 196 13.99 -8.75 54.79
CA GLY A 196 13.26 -7.81 55.64
C GLY A 196 12.30 -6.85 54.93
N LEU A 197 11.93 -7.10 53.67
CA LEU A 197 10.81 -6.40 53.03
C LEU A 197 9.49 -6.90 53.60
N LEU A 198 8.61 -5.95 53.94
CA LEU A 198 7.27 -6.27 54.41
C LEU A 198 6.34 -6.48 53.22
N TRP A 199 5.78 -7.68 53.11
CA TRP A 199 4.78 -8.03 52.12
C TRP A 199 3.39 -7.61 52.55
N LEU A 200 2.66 -6.99 51.62
CA LEU A 200 1.32 -6.47 51.84
C LEU A 200 0.36 -7.09 50.82
N GLY A 201 -0.72 -7.69 51.32
CA GLY A 201 -1.83 -8.19 50.54
C GLY A 201 -2.89 -7.11 50.38
N SER A 202 -3.39 -6.97 49.17
CA SER A 202 -4.52 -6.12 48.85
C SER A 202 -5.43 -6.81 47.85
N GLU A 203 -6.65 -6.31 47.72
CA GLU A 203 -7.56 -6.67 46.62
C GLU A 203 -7.09 -6.14 45.26
N THR A 204 -6.07 -5.27 45.28
CA THR A 204 -5.58 -4.53 44.11
C THR A 204 -4.16 -4.90 43.67
N GLY A 205 -3.47 -5.73 44.45
CA GLY A 205 -2.16 -6.26 44.10
C GLY A 205 -1.33 -6.67 45.31
N LEU A 206 -0.05 -6.90 45.05
CA LEU A 206 0.98 -7.13 46.05
C LEU A 206 1.66 -5.81 46.38
N GLY A 207 1.56 -5.36 47.62
CA GLY A 207 2.33 -4.23 48.12
C GLY A 207 3.63 -4.70 48.76
N VAL A 208 4.65 -3.87 48.66
CA VAL A 208 5.94 -4.06 49.31
C VAL A 208 6.27 -2.77 50.04
N PHE A 209 6.62 -2.90 51.33
CA PHE A 209 7.06 -1.80 52.15
C PHE A 209 8.50 -1.99 52.61
N GLN A 210 9.35 -1.03 52.26
CA GLN A 210 10.77 -1.04 52.64
C GLN A 210 11.25 0.40 52.85
N LYS A 211 11.96 0.66 53.96
CA LYS A 211 12.57 1.97 54.28
C LYS A 211 11.57 3.15 54.15
N GLY A 212 10.34 2.98 54.66
CA GLY A 212 9.33 4.03 54.65
C GLY A 212 8.59 4.24 53.32
N ARG A 213 8.85 3.42 52.30
CA ARG A 213 8.26 3.58 50.96
C ARG A 213 7.38 2.39 50.59
N PHE A 214 6.19 2.70 50.07
CA PHE A 214 5.26 1.75 49.47
C PHE A 214 5.52 1.60 47.98
N GLN A 215 5.55 0.36 47.49
CA GLN A 215 5.54 0.02 46.07
C GLN A 215 4.51 -1.06 45.83
N TRP A 216 3.75 -0.96 44.73
CA TRP A 216 2.66 -1.88 44.41
C TRP A 216 2.89 -2.56 43.07
N LEU A 217 2.85 -3.89 43.08
CA LEU A 217 2.73 -4.68 41.87
C LEU A 217 1.25 -4.98 41.65
N ARG A 218 0.74 -4.57 40.48
CA ARG A 218 -0.66 -4.75 40.08
C ARG A 218 -0.76 -5.62 38.83
N THR A 219 -1.97 -5.84 38.34
CA THR A 219 -2.21 -6.50 37.04
C THR A 219 -1.55 -5.74 35.89
N THR A 220 -1.44 -4.42 35.98
CA THR A 220 -0.69 -3.58 35.03
C THR A 220 0.82 -3.86 35.05
N ASN A 221 1.35 -4.41 36.14
CA ASN A 221 2.73 -4.87 36.26
C ASN A 221 2.87 -6.37 35.97
N GLY A 222 1.88 -7.03 35.37
CA GLY A 222 1.97 -8.43 34.99
C GLY A 222 1.54 -9.45 36.05
N LEU A 223 0.93 -9.02 37.16
CA LEU A 223 0.27 -9.98 38.06
C LEU A 223 -0.98 -10.60 37.38
N PRO A 224 -1.20 -11.93 37.47
CA PRO A 224 -2.32 -12.59 36.77
C PRO A 224 -3.69 -12.32 37.40
N GLU A 225 -3.72 -11.88 38.65
CA GLU A 225 -4.91 -11.43 39.36
C GLU A 225 -4.60 -10.26 40.28
N SER A 226 -5.65 -9.56 40.74
CA SER A 226 -5.51 -8.40 41.62
C SER A 226 -5.45 -8.78 43.10
N VAL A 227 -6.14 -9.84 43.52
CA VAL A 227 -6.27 -10.19 44.94
C VAL A 227 -5.09 -11.04 45.38
N VAL A 228 -4.34 -10.56 46.38
CA VAL A 228 -3.22 -11.30 46.99
C VAL A 228 -3.54 -11.59 48.44
N SER A 229 -3.71 -12.88 48.74
CA SER A 229 -4.11 -13.41 50.05
C SER A 229 -2.96 -13.95 50.90
N ALA A 230 -1.86 -14.36 50.27
CA ALA A 230 -0.63 -14.73 50.95
C ALA A 230 0.55 -14.56 50.01
N ALA A 231 1.72 -14.28 50.58
CA ALA A 231 2.97 -14.12 49.84
C ALA A 231 4.11 -14.74 50.65
N THR A 232 5.01 -15.45 50.00
CA THR A 232 6.22 -15.98 50.63
C THR A 232 7.33 -16.17 49.61
N GLU A 233 8.57 -16.27 50.09
CA GLU A 233 9.74 -16.58 49.27
C GLU A 233 10.18 -18.02 49.50
N ALA A 234 10.35 -18.75 48.40
CA ALA A 234 10.91 -20.09 48.43
C ALA A 234 11.57 -20.45 47.10
N ALA A 235 12.70 -21.17 47.16
CA ALA A 235 13.48 -21.60 46.00
C ALA A 235 13.83 -20.45 45.03
N GLY A 236 14.16 -19.26 45.55
CA GLY A 236 14.53 -18.08 44.75
C GLY A 236 13.36 -17.42 44.00
N HIS A 237 12.12 -17.80 44.31
CA HIS A 237 10.90 -17.29 43.68
C HIS A 237 9.96 -16.70 44.73
N VAL A 238 9.14 -15.75 44.29
CA VAL A 238 8.02 -15.20 45.05
C VAL A 238 6.78 -16.01 44.71
N TRP A 239 6.16 -16.58 45.74
CA TRP A 239 4.91 -17.34 45.62
C TRP A 239 3.77 -16.51 46.20
N LEU A 240 2.72 -16.31 45.40
CA LEU A 240 1.54 -15.55 45.78
C LEU A 240 0.31 -16.44 45.70
N ALA A 241 -0.51 -16.45 46.75
CA ALA A 241 -1.81 -17.11 46.70
C ALA A 241 -2.92 -16.07 46.49
N GLY A 242 -3.83 -16.33 45.56
CA GLY A 242 -4.99 -15.50 45.29
C GLY A 242 -6.25 -16.32 44.99
N HIS A 243 -7.31 -15.66 44.55
CA HIS A 243 -8.60 -16.30 44.26
C HIS A 243 -8.53 -17.27 43.07
N ARG A 244 -7.66 -16.99 42.10
CA ARG A 244 -7.53 -17.78 40.87
C ARG A 244 -6.51 -18.90 40.99
N GLY A 245 -5.67 -18.89 42.02
CA GLY A 245 -4.75 -19.98 42.32
C GLY A 245 -3.48 -19.50 42.98
N LEU A 246 -2.38 -20.17 42.64
CA LEU A 246 -1.05 -19.86 43.12
C LEU A 246 -0.25 -19.27 41.95
N HIS A 247 0.40 -18.14 42.18
CA HIS A 247 1.20 -17.44 41.19
C HIS A 247 2.66 -17.42 41.62
N VAL A 248 3.58 -17.64 40.68
CA VAL A 248 5.01 -17.70 40.97
C VAL A 248 5.82 -16.95 39.93
N PHE A 249 6.81 -16.18 40.39
CA PHE A 249 7.77 -15.48 39.53
C PHE A 249 9.14 -15.39 40.22
N PRO A 250 10.24 -15.24 39.45
CA PRO A 250 11.58 -15.13 40.03
C PRO A 250 11.71 -13.90 40.93
N ARG A 251 12.39 -14.04 42.08
CA ARG A 251 12.63 -12.94 43.02
C ARG A 251 13.40 -11.79 42.39
N THR A 252 14.31 -12.10 41.46
CA THR A 252 15.09 -11.11 40.70
C THR A 252 14.21 -10.19 39.86
N GLN A 253 13.08 -10.68 39.33
CA GLN A 253 12.15 -9.83 38.59
C GLN A 253 11.45 -8.83 39.50
N LEU A 254 11.17 -9.20 40.76
CA LEU A 254 10.66 -8.25 41.74
C LEU A 254 11.70 -7.16 42.00
N ASP A 255 12.96 -7.53 42.25
CA ASP A 255 14.03 -6.56 42.51
C ASP A 255 14.21 -5.58 41.36
N ASP A 256 14.14 -6.07 40.12
CA ASP A 256 14.21 -5.22 38.93
C ASP A 256 13.02 -4.26 38.83
N VAL A 257 11.81 -4.70 39.19
CA VAL A 257 10.63 -3.83 39.23
C VAL A 257 10.73 -2.80 40.33
N LEU A 258 11.13 -3.20 41.54
CA LEU A 258 11.30 -2.29 42.68
C LEU A 258 12.44 -1.28 42.48
N ALA A 259 13.43 -1.62 41.64
CA ALA A 259 14.51 -0.73 41.24
C ALA A 259 14.23 0.08 39.97
N GLY A 260 13.07 -0.11 39.34
CA GLY A 260 12.70 0.58 38.09
C GLY A 260 13.47 0.13 36.85
N ARG A 261 14.22 -0.98 36.91
CA ARG A 261 14.90 -1.60 35.75
C ARG A 261 13.95 -2.37 34.84
N ARG A 262 12.78 -2.75 35.36
CA ARG A 262 11.73 -3.47 34.65
C ARG A 262 10.35 -2.90 35.02
N THR A 263 9.40 -2.98 34.09
CA THR A 263 8.04 -2.47 34.29
C THR A 263 7.02 -3.53 34.74
N SER A 264 7.29 -4.81 34.48
CA SER A 264 6.36 -5.92 34.76
C SER A 264 7.04 -7.23 35.16
N VAL A 265 6.37 -8.10 35.89
CA VAL A 265 6.81 -9.48 36.16
C VAL A 265 6.13 -10.46 35.21
N GLN A 266 6.79 -11.58 34.93
CA GLN A 266 6.23 -12.71 34.19
C GLN A 266 5.88 -13.81 35.18
N ALA A 267 4.66 -13.73 35.73
CA ALA A 267 4.17 -14.69 36.70
C ALA A 267 3.51 -15.90 36.03
N LEU A 268 3.90 -17.09 36.47
CA LEU A 268 3.24 -18.33 36.12
C LEU A 268 2.05 -18.55 37.05
N SER A 269 0.95 -19.07 36.52
CA SER A 269 -0.29 -19.30 37.27
C SER A 269 -0.60 -20.79 37.37
N LEU A 270 -0.67 -21.30 38.59
CA LEU A 270 -1.00 -22.68 38.92
C LEU A 270 -2.42 -22.74 39.48
N GLY A 271 -3.31 -23.41 38.77
CA GLY A 271 -4.72 -23.50 39.10
C GLY A 271 -5.16 -24.90 39.50
N VAL A 272 -6.48 -25.11 39.49
CA VAL A 272 -7.08 -26.42 39.82
C VAL A 272 -6.64 -27.52 38.84
N SER A 273 -6.45 -27.16 37.58
CA SER A 273 -6.00 -28.09 36.55
C SER A 273 -4.51 -28.48 36.69
N ASP A 274 -3.76 -27.77 37.52
CA ASP A 274 -2.38 -28.09 37.87
C ASP A 274 -2.27 -28.96 39.15
N GLY A 275 -3.40 -29.29 39.78
CA GLY A 275 -3.48 -30.11 41.00
C GLY A 275 -3.88 -29.34 42.26
N LEU A 276 -4.07 -28.02 42.18
CA LEU A 276 -4.52 -27.23 43.33
C LEU A 276 -5.98 -27.57 43.70
N PRO A 277 -6.34 -27.79 44.98
CA PRO A 277 -7.70 -28.17 45.32
C PRO A 277 -8.73 -27.04 45.07
N SER A 278 -8.33 -25.79 45.30
CA SER A 278 -9.09 -24.57 45.03
C SER A 278 -8.19 -23.34 45.22
N GLY A 279 -8.60 -22.17 44.71
CA GLY A 279 -7.96 -20.90 45.03
C GLY A 279 -8.07 -20.53 46.52
N CYS A 280 -7.33 -19.49 46.92
CA CYS A 280 -7.31 -18.97 48.28
C CYS A 280 -8.15 -17.71 48.39
N ARG A 281 -8.83 -17.53 49.52
CA ARG A 281 -9.56 -16.29 49.80
C ARG A 281 -8.65 -15.36 50.59
N LEU A 282 -8.75 -14.06 50.32
CA LEU A 282 -8.20 -13.08 51.23
C LEU A 282 -8.85 -13.29 52.62
N GLN A 283 -8.04 -13.76 53.55
CA GLN A 283 -8.36 -13.79 54.97
C GLN A 283 -7.36 -12.86 55.63
N TYR A 284 -7.74 -12.18 56.70
CA TYR A 284 -6.84 -11.29 57.44
C TYR A 284 -5.76 -12.07 58.23
N GLN A 285 -5.45 -13.31 57.83
CA GLN A 285 -4.35 -14.12 58.30
C GLN A 285 -3.64 -14.76 57.10
N PRO A 286 -2.32 -15.00 57.20
CA PRO A 286 -1.58 -15.61 56.11
C PRO A 286 -2.15 -16.99 55.80
N ALA A 287 -2.61 -17.16 54.56
CA ALA A 287 -3.12 -18.43 54.06
C ALA A 287 -2.00 -19.41 53.69
N MET A 288 -0.73 -19.00 53.77
CA MET A 288 0.43 -19.79 53.37
C MET A 288 1.56 -19.66 54.39
N THR A 289 2.24 -20.76 54.67
CA THR A 289 3.44 -20.77 55.52
C THR A 289 4.49 -21.75 54.99
N ARG A 290 5.76 -21.53 55.35
CA ARG A 290 6.89 -22.41 55.03
C ARG A 290 7.17 -23.28 56.25
N SER A 291 7.14 -24.60 56.09
CA SER A 291 7.52 -25.53 57.16
C SER A 291 9.04 -25.64 57.28
N ALA A 292 9.51 -26.21 58.39
CA ALA A 292 10.95 -26.33 58.69
C ALA A 292 11.72 -27.20 57.68
N ASP A 293 11.03 -28.13 57.01
CA ASP A 293 11.55 -28.96 55.92
C ASP A 293 11.59 -28.24 54.55
N GLY A 294 11.15 -26.98 54.48
CA GLY A 294 11.16 -26.15 53.27
C GLY A 294 9.92 -26.29 52.38
N GLN A 295 8.95 -27.15 52.72
CA GLN A 295 7.70 -27.23 51.99
C GLN A 295 6.83 -25.99 52.22
N LEU A 296 6.02 -25.66 51.21
CA LEU A 296 4.99 -24.63 51.34
C LEU A 296 3.65 -25.29 51.66
N TRP A 297 2.99 -24.79 52.69
CA TRP A 297 1.68 -25.23 53.14
C TRP A 297 0.67 -24.12 52.91
N LEU A 298 -0.40 -24.45 52.20
CA LEU A 298 -1.45 -23.55 51.78
C LEU A 298 -2.80 -23.98 52.36
N ALA A 299 -3.46 -23.06 53.05
CA ALA A 299 -4.79 -23.23 53.58
C ALA A 299 -5.84 -22.83 52.54
N THR A 300 -6.54 -23.80 51.99
CA THR A 300 -7.62 -23.59 51.00
C THR A 300 -8.99 -23.83 51.62
N PRO A 301 -10.09 -23.33 51.04
CA PRO A 301 -11.45 -23.69 51.48
C PRO A 301 -11.74 -25.20 51.49
N ARG A 302 -11.02 -26.00 50.70
CA ARG A 302 -11.19 -27.46 50.60
C ARG A 302 -10.23 -28.26 51.49
N GLY A 303 -9.32 -27.61 52.21
CA GLY A 303 -8.38 -28.25 53.11
C GLY A 303 -6.97 -27.67 52.98
N LEU A 304 -6.02 -28.35 53.61
CA LEU A 304 -4.59 -28.02 53.50
C LEU A 304 -4.01 -28.66 52.26
N PHE A 305 -3.13 -27.92 51.61
CA PHE A 305 -2.37 -28.39 50.47
C PHE A 305 -0.89 -28.10 50.72
N SER A 306 -0.04 -29.12 50.64
CA SER A 306 1.41 -28.95 50.75
C SER A 306 2.08 -29.31 49.43
N PHE A 307 3.19 -28.64 49.14
CA PHE A 307 4.03 -28.95 47.98
C PHE A 307 5.47 -28.48 48.23
N ASP A 308 6.42 -29.16 47.58
CA ASP A 308 7.79 -28.69 47.48
C ASP A 308 7.90 -27.65 46.34
N PRO A 309 8.22 -26.37 46.65
CA PRO A 309 8.35 -25.34 45.62
C PRO A 309 9.45 -25.65 44.59
N ALA A 310 10.55 -26.27 45.00
CA ALA A 310 11.65 -26.62 44.09
C ALA A 310 11.24 -27.74 43.12
N GLU A 311 10.50 -28.74 43.61
CA GLU A 311 9.97 -29.82 42.78
C GLU A 311 8.96 -29.28 41.75
N VAL A 312 8.02 -28.42 42.18
CA VAL A 312 7.05 -27.80 41.27
C VAL A 312 7.78 -27.05 40.17
N LEU A 313 8.72 -26.16 40.50
CA LEU A 313 9.51 -25.41 39.51
C LEU A 313 10.29 -26.34 38.55
N ARG A 314 10.83 -27.45 39.05
CA ARG A 314 11.55 -28.45 38.22
C ARG A 314 10.61 -29.20 37.28
N THR A 315 9.33 -29.33 37.57
CA THR A 315 8.34 -30.01 36.70
C THR A 315 7.68 -29.09 35.68
N LEU A 316 7.72 -27.77 35.91
CA LEU A 316 7.26 -26.79 34.93
C LEU A 316 8.12 -26.87 33.67
N ARG A 317 7.50 -27.31 32.58
CA ARG A 317 8.10 -27.39 31.25
C ARG A 317 7.21 -26.67 30.25
N PRO A 318 7.78 -25.82 29.39
CA PRO A 318 7.05 -25.33 28.24
C PRO A 318 6.48 -26.49 27.42
N PRO A 319 5.24 -26.38 26.93
CA PRO A 319 4.68 -27.44 26.10
C PRO A 319 5.43 -27.48 24.76
N PRO A 320 5.89 -28.64 24.27
CA PRO A 320 6.49 -28.72 22.95
C PRO A 320 5.42 -28.43 21.89
N VAL A 321 5.80 -27.71 20.85
CA VAL A 321 4.95 -27.40 19.71
C VAL A 321 5.54 -28.04 18.44
N THR A 322 4.70 -28.66 17.64
CA THR A 322 5.06 -29.27 16.37
C THR A 322 4.23 -28.69 15.24
N LEU A 323 4.84 -28.52 14.08
CA LEU A 323 4.11 -28.26 12.85
C LEU A 323 3.72 -29.61 12.26
N ASP A 324 2.42 -29.89 12.16
CA ASP A 324 1.91 -31.20 11.77
C ASP A 324 1.73 -31.30 10.27
N SER A 325 1.19 -30.25 9.64
CA SER A 325 1.07 -30.17 8.18
C SER A 325 1.00 -28.74 7.67
N LEU A 326 1.45 -28.55 6.43
CA LEU A 326 1.24 -27.36 5.63
C LEU A 326 0.32 -27.73 4.48
N VAL A 327 -0.82 -27.04 4.35
CA VAL A 327 -1.80 -27.30 3.29
C VAL A 327 -1.93 -26.04 2.43
N ALA A 328 -1.71 -26.16 1.12
CA ALA A 328 -1.83 -25.05 0.19
C ALA A 328 -2.90 -25.34 -0.86
N ASN A 329 -3.94 -24.50 -0.92
CA ASN A 329 -5.13 -24.70 -1.75
C ASN A 329 -5.70 -26.14 -1.65
N GLY A 330 -5.73 -26.73 -0.46
CA GLY A 330 -6.22 -28.09 -0.21
C GLY A 330 -5.22 -29.23 -0.51
N ARG A 331 -4.02 -28.93 -1.01
CA ARG A 331 -2.94 -29.91 -1.20
C ARG A 331 -2.03 -29.95 0.01
N ALA A 332 -1.94 -31.11 0.67
CA ALA A 332 -0.98 -31.33 1.74
C ALA A 332 0.45 -31.34 1.21
N ILE A 333 1.34 -30.62 1.90
CA ILE A 333 2.77 -30.53 1.61
C ILE A 333 3.51 -31.25 2.72
N SER A 334 4.32 -32.22 2.31
CA SER A 334 5.11 -33.01 3.25
C SER A 334 6.15 -32.14 3.94
N LEU A 335 6.20 -32.25 5.27
CA LEU A 335 7.15 -31.57 6.15
C LEU A 335 8.32 -32.49 6.54
N ALA A 336 8.38 -33.71 6.00
CA ALA A 336 9.31 -34.75 6.40
C ALA A 336 10.79 -34.35 6.22
N ASP A 337 11.08 -33.49 5.25
CA ASP A 337 12.39 -32.87 5.06
C ASP A 337 12.29 -31.36 5.34
N THR A 338 12.39 -30.98 6.62
CA THR A 338 12.43 -29.56 7.03
C THR A 338 13.63 -28.81 6.45
N ALA A 339 14.66 -29.53 5.99
CA ALA A 339 15.81 -28.99 5.26
C ALA A 339 15.51 -28.65 3.78
N ALA A 340 14.41 -29.12 3.22
CA ALA A 340 14.13 -29.02 1.79
C ALA A 340 13.40 -27.73 1.34
N HIS A 341 13.18 -26.76 2.23
CA HIS A 341 12.48 -25.48 1.95
C HIS A 341 11.28 -25.65 0.99
N PRO A 342 10.13 -26.17 1.46
CA PRO A 342 9.00 -26.50 0.59
C PRO A 342 8.63 -25.36 -0.36
N VAL A 343 8.45 -25.72 -1.63
CA VAL A 343 8.14 -24.77 -2.70
C VAL A 343 6.68 -24.91 -3.09
N LEU A 344 5.94 -23.81 -2.92
CA LEU A 344 4.56 -23.65 -3.35
C LEU A 344 4.51 -23.28 -4.83
N ALA A 345 3.73 -24.02 -5.60
CA ALA A 345 3.54 -23.75 -7.03
C ALA A 345 2.80 -22.42 -7.25
N PRO A 346 2.91 -21.81 -8.44
CA PRO A 346 2.24 -20.54 -8.70
C PRO A 346 0.73 -20.60 -8.46
N GLY A 347 0.24 -19.71 -7.61
CA GLY A 347 -1.18 -19.67 -7.22
C GLY A 347 -1.53 -20.50 -5.97
N GLU A 348 -0.64 -21.38 -5.49
CA GLU A 348 -0.81 -22.11 -4.22
C GLU A 348 -0.69 -21.21 -2.98
N GLY A 349 -0.14 -20.00 -3.12
CA GLY A 349 -0.11 -18.98 -2.06
C GLY A 349 -1.44 -18.26 -1.79
N ARG A 350 -2.56 -18.65 -2.43
CA ARG A 350 -3.86 -17.98 -2.26
C ARG A 350 -4.50 -18.30 -0.91
N VAL A 351 -4.50 -19.57 -0.52
CA VAL A 351 -4.98 -20.05 0.78
C VAL A 351 -3.96 -21.04 1.30
N VAL A 352 -3.28 -20.69 2.39
CA VAL A 352 -2.27 -21.52 3.04
C VAL A 352 -2.69 -21.74 4.48
N GLU A 353 -2.85 -23.00 4.84
CA GLU A 353 -3.25 -23.45 6.17
C GLU A 353 -2.07 -24.14 6.85
N PHE A 354 -1.79 -23.72 8.08
CA PHE A 354 -0.78 -24.33 8.94
C PHE A 354 -1.49 -25.04 10.06
N ASN A 355 -1.28 -26.35 10.16
CA ASN A 355 -1.76 -27.17 11.27
C ASN A 355 -0.60 -27.44 12.22
N PHE A 356 -0.83 -27.25 13.51
CA PHE A 356 0.17 -27.43 14.55
C PHE A 356 -0.45 -27.98 15.82
N SER A 357 0.31 -28.80 16.53
CA SER A 357 -0.13 -29.40 17.78
C SER A 357 0.83 -29.04 18.90
N SER A 358 0.29 -29.06 20.12
CA SER A 358 1.07 -28.89 21.34
C SER A 358 0.70 -29.99 22.32
N LEU A 359 1.70 -30.64 22.90
CA LEU A 359 1.49 -31.71 23.88
C LEU A 359 1.34 -31.11 25.28
N SER A 360 0.10 -30.80 25.66
CA SER A 360 -0.26 -30.45 27.05
C SER A 360 -1.35 -31.39 27.55
N HIS A 361 -0.98 -32.37 28.39
CA HIS A 361 -1.91 -33.38 28.90
C HIS A 361 -2.81 -32.89 30.04
N ARG A 362 -2.42 -31.82 30.76
CA ARG A 362 -3.13 -31.34 31.96
C ARG A 362 -4.29 -30.41 31.66
N SER A 363 -4.12 -29.53 30.66
CA SER A 363 -5.11 -28.51 30.30
C SER A 363 -4.99 -28.14 28.82
N PRO A 364 -5.28 -29.08 27.90
CA PRO A 364 -5.19 -28.83 26.46
C PRO A 364 -6.04 -27.64 26.03
N GLU A 365 -7.20 -27.43 26.65
CA GLU A 365 -8.13 -26.33 26.38
C GLU A 365 -7.62 -24.94 26.75
N ARG A 366 -6.54 -24.86 27.54
CA ARG A 366 -5.93 -23.60 27.98
C ARG A 366 -4.66 -23.25 27.21
N VAL A 367 -4.27 -24.07 26.23
CA VAL A 367 -3.14 -23.78 25.36
C VAL A 367 -3.54 -22.72 24.35
N THR A 368 -2.72 -21.68 24.22
CA THR A 368 -2.86 -20.66 23.18
C THR A 368 -1.62 -20.68 22.30
N PHE A 369 -1.78 -20.46 21.01
CA PHE A 369 -0.70 -20.41 20.05
C PHE A 369 -0.45 -18.98 19.62
N HIS A 370 0.81 -18.63 19.57
CA HIS A 370 1.27 -17.34 19.08
C HIS A 370 2.12 -17.60 17.85
N TYR A 371 1.76 -17.00 16.72
CA TYR A 371 2.44 -17.24 15.45
C TYR A 371 2.93 -15.94 14.83
N ARG A 372 4.04 -16.05 14.10
CA ARG A 372 4.65 -14.98 13.32
C ARG A 372 4.96 -15.49 11.92
N LEU A 373 4.45 -14.80 10.90
CA LEU A 373 4.81 -15.01 9.50
C LEU A 373 5.67 -13.83 9.03
N ASN A 374 6.89 -14.10 8.60
CA ASN A 374 7.77 -13.11 7.96
C ASN A 374 7.85 -13.38 6.46
N GLY A 375 7.75 -12.35 5.63
CA GLY A 375 7.91 -12.47 4.18
C GLY A 375 7.93 -11.12 3.45
N PRO A 376 7.88 -11.11 2.10
CA PRO A 376 7.96 -9.90 1.28
C PRO A 376 6.82 -8.89 1.51
N GLY A 377 5.72 -9.32 2.13
CA GLY A 377 4.58 -8.47 2.50
C GLY A 377 4.67 -7.86 3.90
N GLY A 378 5.77 -8.06 4.62
CA GLY A 378 5.94 -7.65 6.02
C GLY A 378 5.74 -8.81 7.01
N ALA A 379 5.92 -8.51 8.29
CA ALA A 379 5.72 -9.46 9.38
C ALA A 379 4.27 -9.39 9.90
N VAL A 380 3.60 -10.55 9.98
CA VAL A 380 2.28 -10.70 10.60
C VAL A 380 2.44 -11.48 11.89
N GLU A 381 1.93 -10.93 12.99
CA GLU A 381 2.00 -11.53 14.32
C GLU A 381 0.61 -11.56 14.95
N SER A 382 0.19 -12.73 15.45
CA SER A 382 -1.14 -12.89 16.04
C SER A 382 -1.20 -14.09 16.96
N GLN A 383 -2.31 -14.20 17.70
CA GLN A 383 -2.58 -15.24 18.66
C GLN A 383 -3.90 -15.95 18.36
N THR A 384 -3.93 -17.27 18.50
CA THR A 384 -5.12 -18.11 18.33
C THR A 384 -5.22 -19.17 19.42
N ALA A 385 -6.42 -19.65 19.72
CA ALA A 385 -6.65 -20.84 20.55
C ALA A 385 -6.81 -22.12 19.71
N GLN A 386 -6.96 -21.97 18.39
CA GLN A 386 -7.11 -23.09 17.47
C GLN A 386 -5.73 -23.67 17.10
N SER A 387 -5.68 -24.98 16.88
CA SER A 387 -4.51 -25.73 16.43
C SER A 387 -4.23 -25.59 14.92
N HIS A 388 -4.82 -24.59 14.28
CA HIS A 388 -4.61 -24.27 12.88
C HIS A 388 -4.75 -22.76 12.65
N VAL A 389 -4.11 -22.27 11.58
CA VAL A 389 -4.31 -20.91 11.07
C VAL A 389 -4.36 -20.91 9.55
N VAL A 390 -5.29 -20.15 8.99
CA VAL A 390 -5.43 -19.96 7.54
C VAL A 390 -4.98 -18.55 7.17
N LEU A 391 -3.96 -18.45 6.35
CA LEU A 391 -3.45 -17.20 5.78
C LEU A 391 -3.82 -17.15 4.30
N THR A 392 -4.24 -15.97 3.84
CA THR A 392 -4.67 -15.76 2.45
C THR A 392 -3.80 -14.73 1.75
N HIS A 393 -3.69 -14.87 0.43
CA HIS A 393 -2.98 -13.92 -0.45
C HIS A 393 -1.51 -13.67 -0.04
N LEU A 394 -0.73 -14.74 0.17
CA LEU A 394 0.70 -14.63 0.41
C LEU A 394 1.42 -14.12 -0.84
N ALA A 395 2.25 -13.08 -0.67
CA ALA A 395 3.07 -12.53 -1.75
C ALA A 395 4.08 -13.56 -2.27
N PRO A 396 4.45 -13.54 -3.56
CA PRO A 396 5.52 -14.38 -4.07
C PRO A 396 6.87 -14.09 -3.40
N GLY A 397 7.63 -15.13 -3.06
CA GLY A 397 8.95 -15.05 -2.42
C GLY A 397 9.11 -15.98 -1.21
N LEU A 398 10.18 -15.78 -0.45
CA LEU A 398 10.53 -16.58 0.73
C LEU A 398 9.77 -16.14 1.96
N HIS A 399 9.14 -17.09 2.65
CA HIS A 399 8.41 -16.88 3.89
C HIS A 399 8.97 -17.75 5.01
N SER A 400 8.92 -17.24 6.24
CA SER A 400 9.24 -17.96 7.47
C SER A 400 8.04 -17.90 8.41
N PHE A 401 7.44 -19.04 8.70
CA PHE A 401 6.39 -19.18 9.70
C PHE A 401 6.96 -19.78 10.98
N VAL A 402 6.72 -19.10 12.10
CA VAL A 402 7.11 -19.56 13.45
C VAL A 402 5.86 -19.60 14.30
N VAL A 403 5.63 -20.71 15.00
CA VAL A 403 4.55 -20.87 15.97
C VAL A 403 5.12 -21.30 17.32
N GLN A 404 4.63 -20.67 18.37
CA GLN A 404 4.93 -20.98 19.76
C GLN A 404 3.66 -21.36 20.49
N ALA A 405 3.71 -22.40 21.31
CA ALA A 405 2.63 -22.76 22.20
C ALA A 405 2.86 -22.11 23.56
N ARG A 406 1.81 -21.50 24.11
CA ARG A 406 1.76 -20.97 25.46
C ARG A 406 0.76 -21.77 26.27
N SER A 407 1.26 -22.42 27.32
CA SER A 407 0.44 -23.18 28.26
C SER A 407 -0.50 -22.27 29.06
N GLY A 408 -1.56 -22.85 29.63
CA GLY A 408 -2.52 -22.16 30.49
C GLY A 408 -1.93 -21.55 31.76
N ASN A 409 -0.71 -21.95 32.14
CA ASN A 409 0.07 -21.40 33.24
C ASN A 409 1.02 -20.26 32.84
N GLY A 410 1.12 -19.93 31.55
CA GLY A 410 1.96 -18.84 31.04
C GLY A 410 3.32 -19.27 30.47
N LEU A 411 3.72 -20.54 30.56
CA LEU A 411 4.95 -21.04 29.95
C LEU A 411 4.85 -21.02 28.43
N VAL A 412 5.88 -20.48 27.76
CA VAL A 412 5.97 -20.39 26.29
C VAL A 412 7.05 -21.32 25.76
N SER A 413 6.74 -22.06 24.70
CA SER A 413 7.68 -22.96 24.03
C SER A 413 8.86 -22.21 23.41
N ASP A 414 10.09 -22.62 23.72
CA ASP A 414 11.33 -22.08 23.15
C ASP A 414 12.33 -23.23 22.90
N PRO A 415 12.79 -23.46 21.64
CA PRO A 415 12.37 -22.77 20.43
C PRO A 415 10.94 -23.12 20.01
N GLY A 416 10.27 -22.20 19.31
CA GLY A 416 9.02 -22.49 18.60
C GLY A 416 9.23 -23.42 17.40
N ALA A 417 8.15 -24.01 16.89
CA ALA A 417 8.17 -24.73 15.63
C ALA A 417 8.30 -23.72 14.49
N ARG A 418 9.23 -23.96 13.56
CA ARG A 418 9.51 -23.07 12.44
C ARG A 418 9.53 -23.81 11.12
N ILE A 419 9.09 -23.13 10.06
CA ILE A 419 9.19 -23.60 8.69
C ILE A 419 9.49 -22.44 7.75
N GLU A 420 10.41 -22.67 6.83
CA GLU A 420 10.72 -21.76 5.74
C GLU A 420 10.21 -22.35 4.42
N PHE A 421 9.52 -21.56 3.62
CA PHE A 421 8.91 -22.02 2.36
C PHE A 421 8.91 -20.90 1.31
N GLU A 422 8.89 -21.26 0.03
CA GLU A 422 8.89 -20.30 -1.09
C GLU A 422 7.57 -20.32 -1.85
N VAL A 423 6.96 -19.16 -2.09
CA VAL A 423 5.81 -19.01 -3.00
C VAL A 423 6.30 -18.58 -4.38
N ARG A 424 6.19 -19.45 -5.40
CA ARG A 424 6.60 -19.09 -6.76
C ARG A 424 5.65 -18.05 -7.40
N PRO A 425 6.20 -17.05 -8.11
CA PRO A 425 5.39 -16.08 -8.84
C PRO A 425 4.67 -16.72 -10.03
N ARG A 426 3.46 -16.21 -10.33
CA ARG A 426 2.72 -16.58 -11.55
C ARG A 426 3.45 -16.11 -12.79
N PHE A 427 3.19 -16.73 -13.94
CA PHE A 427 3.90 -16.41 -15.18
C PHE A 427 3.82 -14.92 -15.54
N TYR A 428 2.67 -14.28 -15.27
CA TYR A 428 2.44 -12.86 -15.56
C TYR A 428 3.03 -11.91 -14.50
N GLU A 429 3.40 -12.42 -13.33
CA GLU A 429 4.09 -11.68 -12.26
C GLU A 429 5.61 -11.69 -12.46
N ARG A 430 6.11 -12.51 -13.41
CA ARG A 430 7.54 -12.54 -13.76
C ARG A 430 7.91 -11.26 -14.51
N SER A 431 9.07 -10.70 -14.16
CA SER A 431 9.63 -9.50 -14.81
C SER A 431 9.70 -9.63 -16.34
N LEU A 432 10.13 -10.79 -16.85
CA LEU A 432 10.22 -11.05 -18.29
C LEU A 432 8.87 -10.93 -19.01
N PHE A 433 7.77 -11.36 -18.39
CA PHE A 433 6.44 -11.24 -18.99
C PHE A 433 6.00 -9.78 -19.03
N ILE A 434 6.19 -9.04 -17.94
CA ILE A 434 5.87 -7.61 -17.87
C ILE A 434 6.64 -6.84 -18.94
N VAL A 435 7.94 -7.13 -19.11
CA VAL A 435 8.78 -6.54 -20.16
C VAL A 435 8.26 -6.92 -21.56
N ALA A 436 7.91 -8.19 -21.79
CA ALA A 436 7.37 -8.63 -23.08
C ALA A 436 6.04 -7.95 -23.44
N VAL A 437 5.12 -7.78 -22.47
CA VAL A 437 3.87 -7.05 -22.67
C VAL A 437 4.14 -5.57 -22.96
N ALA A 438 5.06 -4.94 -22.23
CA ALA A 438 5.43 -3.54 -22.47
C ALA A 438 6.02 -3.34 -23.89
N LEU A 439 6.92 -4.23 -24.32
CA LEU A 439 7.49 -4.22 -25.67
C LEU A 439 6.43 -4.48 -26.75
N GLY A 440 5.50 -5.42 -26.49
CA GLY A 440 4.37 -5.68 -27.39
C GLY A 440 3.46 -4.46 -27.54
N GLY A 441 3.15 -3.78 -26.43
CA GLY A 441 2.39 -2.52 -26.42
C GLY A 441 3.10 -1.41 -27.21
N LEU A 442 4.41 -1.24 -26.99
CA LEU A 442 5.23 -0.28 -27.75
C LEU A 442 5.23 -0.60 -29.25
N GLY A 443 5.33 -1.88 -29.61
CA GLY A 443 5.26 -2.36 -30.99
C GLY A 443 3.92 -2.08 -31.65
N LEU A 444 2.80 -2.27 -30.94
CA LEU A 444 1.46 -1.94 -31.44
C LEU A 444 1.31 -0.43 -31.70
N VAL A 445 1.81 0.41 -30.79
CA VAL A 445 1.81 1.87 -30.97
C VAL A 445 2.66 2.26 -32.18
N ALA A 446 3.87 1.72 -32.31
CA ALA A 446 4.74 1.97 -33.47
C ALA A 446 4.11 1.49 -34.79
N GLY A 447 3.48 0.31 -34.78
CA GLY A 447 2.72 -0.23 -35.92
C GLY A 447 1.56 0.69 -36.32
N PHE A 448 0.78 1.17 -35.36
CA PHE A 448 -0.29 2.13 -35.62
C PHE A 448 0.24 3.44 -36.23
N VAL A 449 1.30 4.01 -35.66
CA VAL A 449 1.93 5.24 -36.16
C VAL A 449 2.45 5.07 -37.58
N THR A 450 3.15 3.96 -37.88
CA THR A 450 3.68 3.71 -39.22
C THR A 450 2.58 3.51 -40.26
N VAL A 451 1.49 2.81 -39.94
CA VAL A 451 0.32 2.67 -40.82
C VAL A 451 -0.34 4.04 -41.07
N ARG A 452 -0.51 4.87 -40.03
CA ARG A 452 -1.06 6.23 -40.16
C ARG A 452 -0.20 7.10 -41.07
N VAL A 453 1.12 7.11 -40.87
CA VAL A 453 2.06 7.86 -41.71
C VAL A 453 2.01 7.38 -43.16
N ARG A 454 1.98 6.06 -43.41
CA ARG A 454 1.85 5.51 -44.77
C ARG A 454 0.55 5.91 -45.44
N ARG A 455 -0.56 5.94 -44.70
CA ARG A 455 -1.87 6.34 -45.23
C ARG A 455 -1.87 7.81 -45.66
N VAL A 456 -1.36 8.70 -44.81
CA VAL A 456 -1.24 10.14 -45.11
C VAL A 456 -0.35 10.38 -46.34
N ARG A 457 0.78 9.68 -46.47
CA ARG A 457 1.67 9.81 -47.64
C ARG A 457 1.00 9.36 -48.95
N ARG A 458 0.15 8.33 -48.93
CA ARG A 458 -0.59 7.87 -50.12
C ARG A 458 -1.65 8.88 -50.56
N GLU A 459 -2.38 9.46 -49.62
CA GLU A 459 -3.38 10.49 -49.90
C GLU A 459 -2.73 11.74 -50.53
N ALA A 460 -1.56 12.14 -50.04
CA ALA A 460 -0.81 13.26 -50.61
C ALA A 460 -0.33 13.02 -52.05
N ALA A 461 0.07 11.79 -52.39
CA ALA A 461 0.55 11.44 -53.74
C ALA A 461 -0.58 11.48 -54.78
N LEU A 462 -1.76 10.92 -54.45
CA LEU A 462 -2.92 10.93 -55.35
C LEU A 462 -3.43 12.35 -55.64
N ALA A 463 -3.39 13.24 -54.65
CA ALA A 463 -3.78 14.62 -54.82
C ALA A 463 -2.91 15.38 -55.84
N GLN A 464 -1.64 14.99 -55.99
CA GLN A 464 -0.72 15.62 -56.94
C GLN A 464 -1.01 15.22 -58.39
N GLU A 465 -1.34 13.95 -58.64
CA GLU A 465 -1.68 13.46 -59.99
C GLU A 465 -2.94 14.12 -60.54
N ILE A 466 -3.97 14.31 -59.69
CA ILE A 466 -5.21 14.97 -60.08
C ILE A 466 -4.96 16.42 -60.52
N ARG A 467 -4.05 17.14 -59.83
CA ARG A 467 -3.73 18.54 -60.17
C ARG A 467 -3.08 18.68 -61.55
N VAL A 468 -2.14 17.79 -61.89
CA VAL A 468 -1.45 17.85 -63.20
C VAL A 468 -2.40 17.53 -64.36
N ASN A 469 -3.32 16.59 -64.19
CA ASN A 469 -4.29 16.27 -65.23
C ASN A 469 -5.35 17.36 -65.40
N ALA A 470 -5.78 18.02 -64.33
CA ALA A 470 -6.75 19.11 -64.40
C ALA A 470 -6.22 20.28 -65.24
N GLU A 471 -4.95 20.63 -65.09
CA GLU A 471 -4.34 21.73 -65.86
C GLU A 471 -4.29 21.44 -67.38
N ARG A 472 -4.03 20.19 -67.76
CA ARG A 472 -4.05 19.77 -69.17
C ARG A 472 -5.44 19.83 -69.80
N HIS A 473 -6.48 19.50 -69.03
CA HIS A 473 -7.85 19.62 -69.50
C HIS A 473 -8.24 21.07 -69.73
N ARG A 474 -7.77 21.99 -68.88
CA ARG A 474 -8.00 23.45 -69.03
C ARG A 474 -7.43 23.97 -70.36
N ILE A 475 -6.20 23.60 -70.71
CA ILE A 475 -5.55 24.00 -71.98
C ILE A 475 -6.33 23.49 -73.20
N ALA A 476 -6.80 22.24 -73.17
CA ALA A 476 -7.61 21.68 -74.26
C ALA A 476 -8.98 22.38 -74.39
N GLN A 477 -9.51 22.92 -73.29
CA GLN A 477 -10.80 23.59 -73.23
C GLN A 477 -10.74 25.03 -73.76
N ASP A 478 -9.68 25.79 -73.45
CA ASP A 478 -9.44 27.12 -74.03
C ASP A 478 -9.34 27.07 -75.58
N MET A 479 -8.84 25.96 -76.14
CA MET A 479 -8.80 25.72 -77.60
C MET A 479 -10.18 25.42 -78.22
N HIS A 480 -11.13 24.89 -77.44
CA HIS A 480 -12.50 24.66 -77.90
C HIS A 480 -13.25 25.98 -78.15
N ASP A 481 -12.91 27.03 -77.39
CA ASP A 481 -13.58 28.32 -77.47
C ASP A 481 -13.22 29.12 -78.74
N ASP A 482 -11.98 28.98 -79.24
CA ASP A 482 -11.56 29.54 -80.54
C ASP A 482 -12.26 28.87 -81.73
N LEU A 483 -12.59 27.57 -81.63
CA LEU A 483 -13.41 26.84 -82.61
C LEU A 483 -14.84 27.37 -82.65
N GLY A 484 -15.41 27.71 -81.48
CA GLY A 484 -16.72 28.32 -81.35
C GLY A 484 -16.82 29.63 -82.13
N ALA A 485 -15.81 30.50 -82.03
CA ALA A 485 -15.78 31.77 -82.75
C ALA A 485 -15.68 31.62 -84.28
N GLY A 486 -14.99 30.58 -84.78
CA GLY A 486 -14.88 30.26 -86.21
C GLY A 486 -16.18 29.69 -86.79
N LEU A 487 -16.81 28.76 -86.07
CA LEU A 487 -18.08 28.14 -86.46
C LEU A 487 -19.24 29.13 -86.43
N VAL A 488 -19.27 30.07 -85.47
CA VAL A 488 -20.29 31.14 -85.42
C VAL A 488 -20.19 32.08 -86.62
N ARG A 489 -18.98 32.45 -87.07
CA ARG A 489 -18.80 33.24 -88.30
C ARG A 489 -19.28 32.51 -89.56
N LEU A 490 -19.03 31.19 -89.62
CA LEU A 490 -19.51 30.35 -90.72
C LEU A 490 -21.03 30.20 -90.71
N ALA A 491 -21.64 29.97 -89.53
CA ALA A 491 -23.09 29.93 -89.36
C ALA A 491 -23.75 31.25 -89.78
N TRP A 492 -23.11 32.39 -89.46
CA TRP A 492 -23.56 33.73 -89.87
C TRP A 492 -23.54 33.92 -91.40
N LEU A 493 -22.50 33.42 -92.08
CA LEU A 493 -22.41 33.42 -93.54
C LEU A 493 -23.42 32.49 -94.22
N THR A 494 -23.86 31.43 -93.54
CA THR A 494 -24.90 30.51 -94.04
C THR A 494 -26.34 30.95 -93.75
N GLY A 495 -26.54 31.93 -92.87
CA GLY A 495 -27.85 32.27 -92.29
C GLY A 495 -28.68 33.37 -92.99
N ARG A 496 -28.21 34.00 -94.08
CA ARG A 496 -29.01 34.97 -94.86
C ARG A 496 -28.90 34.72 -96.36
N SER A 497 -29.78 33.88 -96.90
CA SER A 497 -30.22 33.92 -98.31
C SER A 497 -31.41 32.99 -98.49
N GLY A 498 -32.59 33.51 -98.15
CA GLY A 498 -33.84 32.78 -98.25
C GLY A 498 -35.07 33.68 -98.14
N GLU A 499 -35.04 34.88 -98.72
CA GLU A 499 -36.25 35.63 -99.04
C GLU A 499 -35.94 36.72 -100.08
N GLY A 500 -36.67 36.71 -101.19
CA GLY A 500 -36.80 37.86 -102.09
C GLY A 500 -35.84 37.94 -103.27
N ASP A 501 -36.15 37.13 -104.29
CA ASP A 501 -36.22 37.53 -105.70
C ASP A 501 -35.12 37.05 -106.67
N ARG A 502 -35.62 36.48 -107.79
CA ARG A 502 -34.89 35.71 -108.79
C ARG A 502 -34.64 36.58 -110.03
N SER A 503 -33.39 36.66 -110.46
CA SER A 503 -33.04 36.62 -111.88
C SER A 503 -31.78 35.75 -112.02
N ALA A 504 -31.89 34.73 -112.87
CA ALA A 504 -30.94 33.63 -112.96
C ALA A 504 -29.75 33.98 -113.87
N ALA A 505 -28.55 33.93 -113.31
CA ALA A 505 -27.34 33.50 -114.00
C ALA A 505 -26.33 33.04 -112.93
N GLU A 506 -25.86 31.80 -113.09
CA GLU A 506 -24.68 31.20 -112.42
C GLU A 506 -24.75 31.02 -110.90
N ARG A 507 -25.37 29.91 -110.50
CA ARG A 507 -25.03 29.23 -109.25
C ARG A 507 -23.66 28.53 -109.41
N PRO A 508 -22.62 28.83 -108.61
CA PRO A 508 -21.53 27.89 -108.43
C PRO A 508 -21.97 26.85 -107.39
N THR A 509 -22.56 25.76 -107.86
CA THR A 509 -22.91 24.58 -107.05
C THR A 509 -21.83 23.52 -107.27
N GLY A 510 -20.64 23.69 -106.68
CA GLY A 510 -19.52 22.77 -106.97
C GLY A 510 -18.29 22.76 -106.05
N ALA A 511 -18.17 23.60 -105.02
CA ALA A 511 -16.95 23.62 -104.19
C ALA A 511 -17.18 23.89 -102.69
N TRP A 512 -18.42 23.83 -102.21
CA TRP A 512 -18.78 24.25 -100.84
C TRP A 512 -18.61 23.16 -99.76
N PRO A 513 -18.87 21.86 -100.00
CA PRO A 513 -18.62 20.81 -99.00
C PRO A 513 -17.12 20.60 -98.72
N ASP A 514 -16.29 20.67 -99.75
CA ASP A 514 -14.86 20.41 -99.63
C ASP A 514 -14.13 21.53 -98.88
N LEU A 515 -14.52 22.79 -99.07
CA LEU A 515 -13.90 23.90 -98.34
C LEU A 515 -14.20 23.83 -96.83
N VAL A 516 -15.42 23.46 -96.47
CA VAL A 516 -15.86 23.30 -95.07
C VAL A 516 -15.24 22.05 -94.43
N ALA A 517 -15.19 20.94 -95.16
CA ALA A 517 -14.55 19.71 -94.70
C ALA A 517 -13.03 19.89 -94.53
N GLN A 518 -12.36 20.61 -95.44
CA GLN A 518 -10.94 20.91 -95.35
C GLN A 518 -10.62 21.82 -94.16
N GLU A 519 -11.46 22.81 -93.86
CA GLU A 519 -11.26 23.70 -92.71
C GLU A 519 -11.46 22.98 -91.37
N LEU A 520 -12.44 22.07 -91.28
CA LEU A 520 -12.68 21.23 -90.09
C LEU A 520 -11.59 20.17 -89.90
N LEU A 521 -11.17 19.49 -90.96
CA LEU A 521 -10.08 18.52 -90.92
C LEU A 521 -8.76 19.19 -90.53
N ARG A 522 -8.48 20.39 -91.08
CA ARG A 522 -7.31 21.20 -90.70
C ARG A 522 -7.33 21.55 -89.22
N SER A 523 -8.48 21.96 -88.69
CA SER A 523 -8.63 22.37 -87.28
C SER A 523 -8.53 21.17 -86.31
N LEU A 524 -9.02 19.99 -86.72
CA LEU A 524 -8.84 18.74 -85.98
C LEU A 524 -7.37 18.31 -85.93
N ASP A 525 -6.65 18.40 -87.05
CA ASP A 525 -5.23 18.06 -87.15
C ASP A 525 -4.38 19.00 -86.26
N GLU A 526 -4.74 20.29 -86.19
CA GLU A 526 -4.14 21.28 -85.28
C GLU A 526 -4.41 20.94 -83.79
N THR A 527 -5.63 20.49 -83.47
CA THR A 527 -6.03 20.13 -82.09
C THR A 527 -5.38 18.83 -81.60
N VAL A 528 -5.35 17.80 -82.45
CA VAL A 528 -4.70 16.52 -82.14
C VAL A 528 -3.21 16.72 -81.91
N TRP A 529 -2.57 17.60 -82.68
CA TRP A 529 -1.16 17.92 -82.48
C TRP A 529 -0.91 18.69 -81.18
N ALA A 530 -1.76 19.66 -80.81
CA ALA A 530 -1.59 20.42 -79.56
C ALA A 530 -1.68 19.53 -78.31
N VAL A 531 -2.58 18.54 -78.29
CA VAL A 531 -2.89 17.71 -77.12
C VAL A 531 -1.97 16.50 -76.94
N ASN A 532 -1.17 16.12 -77.94
CA ASN A 532 -0.36 14.90 -77.90
C ASN A 532 0.99 15.07 -77.16
N PRO A 533 1.20 14.46 -75.98
CA PRO A 533 2.45 14.59 -75.20
C PRO A 533 3.68 13.99 -75.90
N ALA A 534 3.47 13.06 -76.85
CA ALA A 534 4.56 12.48 -77.62
C ALA A 534 5.22 13.49 -78.59
N LYS A 535 4.65 14.69 -78.73
CA LYS A 535 5.12 15.77 -79.61
C LYS A 535 5.77 16.94 -78.86
N ASP A 536 5.96 16.82 -77.53
CA ASP A 536 6.56 17.85 -76.66
C ASP A 536 8.09 17.90 -76.78
N ARG A 537 8.58 17.96 -78.03
CA ARG A 537 10.00 18.02 -78.39
C ARG A 537 10.21 19.01 -79.54
N LEU A 538 11.31 19.74 -79.51
CA LEU A 538 11.62 20.79 -80.48
C LEU A 538 11.68 20.27 -81.93
N ASP A 539 12.30 19.11 -82.15
CA ASP A 539 12.37 18.45 -83.46
C ASP A 539 10.99 18.15 -84.03
N SER A 540 10.08 17.65 -83.19
CA SER A 540 8.70 17.39 -83.58
C SER A 540 7.93 18.66 -83.92
N ALA A 541 8.24 19.78 -83.25
CA ALA A 541 7.63 21.08 -83.54
C ALA A 541 8.12 21.68 -84.86
N VAL A 542 9.42 21.66 -85.11
CA VAL A 542 10.02 22.17 -86.36
C VAL A 542 9.56 21.34 -87.57
N ASN A 543 9.54 20.01 -87.46
CA ASN A 543 9.05 19.13 -88.53
C ASN A 543 7.57 19.36 -88.87
N TYR A 544 6.75 19.62 -87.84
CA TYR A 544 5.35 19.97 -88.04
C TYR A 544 5.20 21.33 -88.74
N LEU A 545 5.96 22.34 -88.31
CA LEU A 545 5.99 23.67 -88.95
C LEU A 545 6.39 23.60 -90.41
N GLU A 546 7.43 22.83 -90.75
CA GLU A 546 7.86 22.62 -92.13
C GLU A 546 6.73 22.01 -92.97
N SER A 547 6.14 20.92 -92.49
CA SER A 547 5.04 20.22 -93.16
C SER A 547 3.80 21.11 -93.30
N TRP A 548 3.55 21.96 -92.31
CA TRP A 548 2.45 22.91 -92.32
C TRP A 548 2.67 24.04 -93.33
N MET A 549 3.84 24.69 -93.33
CA MET A 549 4.19 25.76 -94.27
C MET A 549 4.09 25.31 -95.73
N ARG A 550 4.66 24.14 -96.05
CA ARG A 550 4.59 23.57 -97.41
C ARG A 550 3.15 23.34 -97.85
N ARG A 551 2.30 22.81 -96.97
CA ARG A 551 0.87 22.58 -97.26
C ARG A 551 0.09 23.89 -97.36
N PHE A 552 0.37 24.86 -96.50
CA PHE A 552 -0.35 26.13 -96.42
C PHE A 552 -0.22 26.97 -97.71
N PHE A 553 0.97 26.99 -98.31
CA PHE A 553 1.21 27.74 -99.55
C PHE A 553 1.07 26.91 -100.84
N ALA A 554 0.86 25.58 -100.75
CA ALA A 554 0.83 24.68 -101.91
C ALA A 554 -0.18 25.06 -103.01
N GLN A 555 -1.26 25.76 -102.65
CA GLN A 555 -2.31 26.21 -103.57
C GLN A 555 -2.27 27.72 -103.82
N THR A 556 -1.17 28.37 -103.48
CA THR A 556 -0.99 29.82 -103.63
C THR A 556 0.11 30.12 -104.64
N PRO A 557 0.07 31.28 -105.34
CA PRO A 557 1.11 31.65 -106.29
C PRO A 557 2.44 32.08 -105.63
N VAL A 558 2.56 32.01 -104.30
CA VAL A 558 3.75 32.42 -103.54
C VAL A 558 4.71 31.23 -103.39
N ALA A 559 5.94 31.37 -103.88
CA ALA A 559 6.99 30.37 -103.70
C ALA A 559 7.49 30.38 -102.23
N VAL A 560 7.62 29.19 -101.63
CA VAL A 560 8.13 29.05 -100.25
C VAL A 560 9.54 28.49 -100.27
N ASP A 561 10.46 29.23 -99.66
CA ASP A 561 11.83 28.79 -99.36
C ASP A 561 11.97 28.53 -97.85
N LEU A 562 12.44 27.34 -97.48
CA LEU A 562 12.57 26.91 -96.08
C LEU A 562 14.03 26.58 -95.81
N ASP A 563 14.72 27.43 -95.05
CA ASP A 563 16.10 27.25 -94.62
C ASP A 563 16.09 26.79 -93.15
N LEU A 564 15.99 25.48 -92.97
CA LEU A 564 15.93 24.82 -91.66
C LEU A 564 17.24 24.08 -91.39
N PRO A 565 17.70 24.02 -90.13
CA PRO A 565 18.95 23.38 -89.80
C PRO A 565 18.83 21.86 -90.01
N ALA A 566 19.82 21.26 -90.68
CA ALA A 566 19.81 19.83 -91.03
C ALA A 566 19.72 18.88 -89.82
N ARG A 567 20.00 19.37 -88.61
CA ARG A 567 19.81 18.64 -87.34
C ARG A 567 19.17 19.56 -86.30
N VAL A 568 17.93 19.26 -85.94
CA VAL A 568 17.23 19.88 -84.80
C VAL A 568 17.37 18.95 -83.59
N PRO A 569 17.83 19.44 -82.42
CA PRO A 569 17.94 18.62 -81.22
C PRO A 569 16.56 18.27 -80.69
N ALA A 570 16.42 17.04 -80.19
CA ALA A 570 15.15 16.53 -79.67
C ALA A 570 14.91 16.95 -78.21
N THR A 571 15.09 18.26 -77.94
CA THR A 571 14.99 18.92 -76.64
C THR A 571 13.53 18.99 -76.19
N PRO A 572 13.20 18.65 -74.92
CA PRO A 572 11.84 18.77 -74.41
C PRO A 572 11.37 20.22 -74.39
N VAL A 573 10.17 20.48 -74.91
CA VAL A 573 9.52 21.80 -74.88
C VAL A 573 8.12 21.64 -74.30
N SER A 574 7.60 22.64 -73.58
CA SER A 574 6.23 22.55 -73.06
C SER A 574 5.20 22.58 -74.21
N ALA A 575 4.05 21.94 -74.00
CA ALA A 575 2.94 22.01 -74.96
C ALA A 575 2.51 23.46 -75.26
N GLU A 576 2.55 24.33 -74.24
CA GLU A 576 2.27 25.76 -74.34
C GLU A 576 3.28 26.47 -75.25
N TRP A 577 4.58 26.29 -75.02
CA TRP A 577 5.64 26.89 -75.84
C TRP A 577 5.51 26.46 -77.31
N ARG A 578 5.27 25.16 -77.55
CA ARG A 578 5.07 24.60 -78.88
C ARG A 578 3.84 25.19 -79.58
N HIS A 579 2.76 25.39 -78.84
CA HIS A 579 1.52 25.99 -79.34
C HIS A 579 1.70 27.45 -79.75
N HIS A 580 2.32 28.29 -78.90
CA HIS A 580 2.56 29.70 -79.22
C HIS A 580 3.51 29.86 -80.41
N LEU A 581 4.52 29.00 -80.56
CA LEU A 581 5.43 29.01 -81.72
C LEU A 581 4.66 28.74 -83.02
N PHE A 582 3.81 27.70 -83.04
CA PHE A 582 2.97 27.39 -84.20
C PHE A 582 2.06 28.56 -84.58
N LEU A 583 1.37 29.11 -83.59
CA LEU A 583 0.48 30.23 -83.73
C LEU A 583 1.20 31.48 -84.25
N PHE A 584 2.44 31.72 -83.84
CA PHE A 584 3.26 32.83 -84.35
C PHE A 584 3.53 32.68 -85.84
N VAL A 585 4.04 31.53 -86.29
CA VAL A 585 4.31 31.25 -87.71
C VAL A 585 3.05 31.30 -88.55
N LYS A 586 1.93 30.79 -88.03
CA LYS A 586 0.62 30.83 -88.68
C LYS A 586 0.14 32.26 -88.94
N GLU A 587 0.24 33.13 -87.94
CA GLU A 587 -0.17 34.54 -88.08
C GLU A 587 0.75 35.29 -89.05
N ALA A 588 2.07 35.11 -88.94
CA ALA A 588 3.03 35.72 -89.85
C ALA A 588 2.78 35.31 -91.31
N SER A 589 2.56 34.01 -91.56
CA SER A 589 2.23 33.49 -92.89
C SER A 589 0.88 33.98 -93.42
N SER A 590 -0.11 34.12 -92.55
CA SER A 590 -1.41 34.69 -92.93
C SER A 590 -1.29 36.15 -93.34
N ASN A 591 -0.43 36.92 -92.65
CA ASN A 591 -0.16 38.32 -93.01
C ASN A 591 0.49 38.43 -94.39
N VAL A 592 1.41 37.51 -94.74
CA VAL A 592 2.00 37.47 -96.09
C VAL A 592 0.90 37.32 -97.14
N LEU A 593 0.03 36.32 -97.04
CA LEU A 593 -1.01 36.09 -98.05
C LEU A 593 -2.04 37.23 -98.16
N LYS A 594 -2.40 37.84 -97.03
CA LYS A 594 -3.44 38.88 -97.00
C LYS A 594 -2.93 40.26 -97.39
N HIS A 595 -1.67 40.58 -97.10
CA HIS A 595 -1.20 41.96 -97.10
C HIS A 595 0.04 42.22 -97.96
N SER A 596 0.88 41.23 -98.26
CA SER A 596 2.18 41.49 -98.90
C SER A 596 2.13 41.57 -100.44
N ARG A 597 1.19 40.87 -101.11
CA ARG A 597 1.26 40.58 -102.56
C ARG A 597 2.63 40.02 -103.00
N ALA A 598 3.36 39.37 -102.10
CA ALA A 598 4.65 38.76 -102.36
C ALA A 598 4.54 37.64 -103.39
N THR A 599 5.62 37.43 -104.15
CA THR A 599 5.80 36.25 -105.01
C THR A 599 6.64 35.18 -104.35
N GLN A 600 7.37 35.52 -103.27
CA GLN A 600 8.21 34.60 -102.52
C GLN A 600 8.19 34.93 -101.02
N VAL A 601 8.19 33.88 -100.19
CA VAL A 601 8.39 33.94 -98.74
C VAL A 601 9.51 33.00 -98.34
N LYS A 602 10.39 33.45 -97.45
CA LYS A 602 11.48 32.67 -96.88
C LYS A 602 11.30 32.54 -95.37
N LEU A 603 11.42 31.31 -94.85
CA LEU A 603 11.50 31.03 -93.42
C LEU A 603 12.88 30.48 -93.12
N GLU A 604 13.66 31.22 -92.34
CA GLU A 604 14.94 30.78 -91.80
C GLU A 604 14.80 30.44 -90.32
N LEU A 605 15.36 29.32 -89.90
CA LEU A 605 15.41 28.91 -88.51
C LEU A 605 16.86 28.60 -88.13
N ARG A 606 17.40 29.30 -87.13
CA ARG A 606 18.78 29.14 -86.67
C ARG A 606 18.79 28.83 -85.18
N LEU A 607 19.63 27.87 -84.80
CA LEU A 607 19.93 27.55 -83.41
C LEU A 607 21.30 28.15 -83.10
N LYS A 608 21.40 29.01 -82.07
CA LYS A 608 22.69 29.56 -81.66
C LYS A 608 23.51 28.45 -80.98
N ASP A 609 24.75 28.22 -81.42
CA ASP A 609 25.60 27.14 -80.88
C ASP A 609 25.95 27.32 -79.38
N THR A 610 25.91 28.55 -78.88
CA THR A 610 26.36 28.95 -77.53
C THR A 610 25.25 29.26 -76.52
N SER A 611 23.98 29.33 -76.95
CA SER A 611 22.82 29.58 -76.08
C SER A 611 21.62 28.75 -76.52
N PRO A 612 20.70 28.36 -75.63
CA PRO A 612 19.49 27.63 -75.99
C PRO A 612 18.45 28.58 -76.61
N GLU A 613 18.86 29.40 -77.57
CA GLU A 613 18.02 30.37 -78.26
C GLU A 613 17.74 29.91 -79.69
N LEU A 614 16.46 29.96 -80.04
CA LEU A 614 15.94 29.75 -81.38
C LEU A 614 15.70 31.12 -82.01
N GLU A 615 16.37 31.38 -83.12
CA GLU A 615 16.09 32.54 -83.98
C GLU A 615 15.26 32.08 -85.17
N LEU A 616 14.07 32.66 -85.32
CA LEU A 616 13.15 32.40 -86.42
C LEU A 616 12.93 33.70 -87.19
N GLU A 617 13.23 33.68 -88.48
CA GLU A 617 13.07 34.82 -89.36
C GLU A 617 12.17 34.46 -90.54
N LEU A 618 11.07 35.21 -90.71
CA LEU A 618 10.17 35.08 -91.85
C LEU A 618 10.21 36.36 -92.67
N SER A 619 10.65 36.27 -93.92
CA SER A 619 10.78 37.40 -94.84
C SER A 619 9.96 37.20 -96.12
N ASP A 620 9.33 38.26 -96.60
CA ASP A 620 8.60 38.30 -97.88
C ASP A 620 9.16 39.38 -98.80
N ASN A 621 9.00 39.21 -100.12
CA ASN A 621 9.43 40.18 -101.14
C ASN A 621 8.31 41.11 -101.62
N GLY A 622 7.27 41.30 -100.81
CA GLY A 622 6.06 42.03 -101.17
C GLY A 622 6.19 43.55 -101.12
N THR A 623 5.03 44.22 -101.09
CA THR A 623 4.95 45.69 -101.15
C THR A 623 5.44 46.40 -99.90
N GLY A 624 5.68 45.68 -98.79
CA GLY A 624 6.09 46.25 -97.50
C GLY A 624 5.15 47.34 -96.94
N PHE A 625 5.49 47.91 -95.80
CA PHE A 625 4.76 49.02 -95.18
C PHE A 625 5.70 49.89 -94.32
N SER A 626 5.29 51.13 -94.04
CA SER A 626 6.02 51.97 -93.08
C SER A 626 5.66 51.56 -91.64
N THR A 627 6.66 51.11 -90.88
CA THR A 627 6.50 50.67 -89.49
C THR A 627 6.02 51.78 -88.55
N GLU A 628 6.30 53.05 -88.88
CA GLU A 628 5.84 54.23 -88.11
C GLU A 628 4.34 54.54 -88.34
N LEU A 629 3.82 54.31 -89.55
CA LEU A 629 2.41 54.54 -89.90
C LEU A 629 1.47 53.38 -89.53
N ALA A 630 2.01 52.17 -89.34
CA ALA A 630 1.26 50.96 -88.98
C ALA A 630 0.89 50.85 -87.48
N ALA A 631 1.29 51.83 -86.66
CA ALA A 631 0.94 51.90 -85.23
C ALA A 631 -0.50 52.38 -84.94
N LYS A 632 -1.35 52.55 -85.97
CA LYS A 632 -2.78 52.90 -85.79
C LYS A 632 -3.58 51.68 -85.27
N PRO A 633 -4.43 51.85 -84.23
CA PRO A 633 -5.19 50.75 -83.65
C PRO A 633 -6.37 50.39 -84.56
N GLY A 634 -6.30 49.22 -85.19
CA GLY A 634 -7.36 48.70 -86.06
C GLY A 634 -7.03 47.36 -86.75
N GLY A 635 -5.74 47.01 -86.90
CA GLY A 635 -5.31 45.70 -87.39
C GLY A 635 -4.77 44.80 -86.28
N ASN A 636 -5.45 43.69 -85.97
CA ASN A 636 -5.09 42.82 -84.84
C ASN A 636 -3.83 41.96 -85.06
N GLY A 637 -3.34 41.82 -86.29
CA GLY A 637 -2.28 40.85 -86.62
C GLY A 637 -0.92 41.13 -85.99
N LEU A 638 -0.44 42.39 -86.01
CA LEU A 638 0.85 42.74 -85.41
C LEU A 638 0.81 42.73 -83.86
N GLY A 639 -0.33 43.07 -83.28
CA GLY A 639 -0.56 42.95 -81.83
C GLY A 639 -0.57 41.50 -81.36
N ASN A 640 -1.13 40.60 -82.16
CA ASN A 640 -1.11 39.16 -81.89
C ASN A 640 0.31 38.58 -81.97
N LEU A 641 1.11 38.98 -82.97
CA LEU A 641 2.52 38.56 -83.07
C LEU A 641 3.34 39.04 -81.87
N ARG A 642 3.17 40.30 -81.43
CA ARG A 642 3.84 40.83 -80.23
C ARG A 642 3.44 40.07 -78.96
N ARG A 643 2.15 39.80 -78.76
CA ARG A 643 1.67 39.03 -77.60
C ARG A 643 2.28 37.63 -77.55
N ARG A 644 2.29 36.94 -78.69
CA ARG A 644 2.82 35.58 -78.82
C ARG A 644 4.33 35.51 -78.61
N ALA A 645 5.07 36.53 -79.06
CA ALA A 645 6.50 36.64 -78.75
C ALA A 645 6.74 36.77 -77.23
N THR A 646 5.94 37.58 -76.54
CA THR A 646 6.00 37.70 -75.07
C THR A 646 5.63 36.40 -74.36
N GLU A 647 4.59 35.69 -74.81
CA GLU A 647 4.17 34.38 -74.26
C GLU A 647 5.25 33.29 -74.45
N LEU A 648 6.04 33.39 -75.52
CA LEU A 648 7.23 32.56 -75.74
C LEU A 648 8.45 33.00 -74.92
N GLY A 649 8.34 34.10 -74.15
CA GLY A 649 9.46 34.69 -73.43
C GLY A 649 10.55 35.25 -74.36
N GLY A 650 10.19 35.62 -75.59
CA GLY A 650 11.10 36.05 -76.65
C GLY A 650 10.93 37.52 -77.08
N THR A 651 11.82 37.97 -77.95
CA THR A 651 11.83 39.32 -78.51
C THR A 651 11.42 39.30 -79.98
N LEU A 652 10.56 40.24 -80.37
CA LEU A 652 10.06 40.39 -81.73
C LEU A 652 10.59 41.67 -82.37
N GLU A 653 11.25 41.51 -83.51
CA GLU A 653 11.69 42.61 -84.36
C GLU A 653 10.96 42.52 -85.70
N ILE A 654 10.37 43.64 -86.14
CA ILE A 654 9.68 43.73 -87.43
C ILE A 654 10.33 44.84 -88.22
N THR A 655 10.91 44.49 -89.37
CA THR A 655 11.49 45.44 -90.31
C THR A 655 10.68 45.40 -91.61
N SER A 656 10.16 46.55 -92.02
CA SER A 656 9.40 46.67 -93.27
C SER A 656 9.70 48.04 -93.89
N ARG A 657 9.82 48.06 -95.21
CA ARG A 657 9.98 49.29 -96.00
C ARG A 657 9.06 49.19 -97.22
N PRO A 658 8.37 50.29 -97.61
CA PRO A 658 7.58 50.29 -98.84
C PRO A 658 8.42 49.81 -100.03
N GLU A 659 7.82 48.92 -100.83
CA GLU A 659 8.39 48.28 -102.03
C GLU A 659 9.59 47.35 -101.79
N ALA A 660 9.94 47.03 -100.54
CA ALA A 660 11.08 46.15 -100.20
C ALA A 660 10.71 44.97 -99.28
N GLY A 661 9.42 44.64 -99.16
CA GLY A 661 8.94 43.49 -98.38
C GLY A 661 8.90 43.71 -96.87
N THR A 662 8.58 42.64 -96.13
CA THR A 662 8.56 42.63 -94.66
C THR A 662 9.37 41.47 -94.12
N THR A 663 10.14 41.70 -93.06
CA THR A 663 10.85 40.68 -92.30
C THR A 663 10.40 40.72 -90.84
N VAL A 664 10.01 39.56 -90.33
CA VAL A 664 9.59 39.33 -88.94
C VAL A 664 10.60 38.38 -88.31
N ARG A 665 11.40 38.89 -87.37
CA ARG A 665 12.40 38.12 -86.63
C ARG A 665 11.96 37.91 -85.19
N LEU A 666 11.99 36.66 -84.75
CA LEU A 666 11.63 36.21 -83.41
C LEU A 666 12.82 35.48 -82.80
N GLU A 667 13.32 35.98 -81.67
CA GLU A 667 14.31 35.28 -80.86
C GLU A 667 13.64 34.75 -79.58
N VAL A 668 13.66 33.43 -79.35
CA VAL A 668 13.05 32.82 -78.16
C VAL A 668 13.99 31.83 -77.49
N SER A 669 13.88 31.72 -76.16
CA SER A 669 14.60 30.67 -75.43
C SER A 669 13.85 29.33 -75.51
N ILE A 670 14.60 28.27 -75.81
CA ILE A 670 14.17 26.87 -75.84
C ILE A 670 14.17 26.29 -74.41
N SER A 671 14.71 27.01 -73.42
CA SER A 671 14.72 26.55 -72.04
C SER A 671 13.29 26.50 -71.49
N GLY A 672 12.82 25.30 -71.11
CA GLY A 672 11.58 25.09 -70.40
C GLY A 672 11.58 25.78 -69.03
N ARG A 673 11.39 27.10 -69.02
CA ARG A 673 11.12 27.86 -67.81
C ARG A 673 9.62 28.02 -67.68
N ALA A 674 9.06 27.22 -66.78
CA ALA A 674 8.09 27.76 -65.84
C ALA A 674 8.76 28.95 -65.10
N SER A 675 8.64 30.15 -65.64
CA SER A 675 8.86 31.37 -64.86
C SER A 675 7.65 31.53 -63.95
N ARG A 676 7.86 31.14 -62.68
CA ARG A 676 7.09 31.38 -61.44
C ARG A 676 5.63 31.80 -61.54
#